data_AF-S9P5R7-F1
#
_entry.id   AF-S9P5R7-F1
#
_cell.length_a   1.000
_cell.length_b   1.000
_cell.length_c   1.000
_cell.angle_alpha   90.00
_cell.angle_beta   90.00
_cell.angle_gamma   90.00
#
_symmetry.space_group_name_H-M   'P 1'
#
loop_
_entity.id
_entity.type
_entity.pdbx_description
1 polymer ?
#
loop_
_entity_poly.entity_id
_entity_poly.type
_entity_poly.pdbx_seq_one_letter_code
_entity_poly.pdbx_strand_id
1 'polypeptide(L)'
;MANTSFDDAPLELRNIEPKDILRHMGVPEEPGLYVLGCFERRVTLLSQQVRALNLVYALCERNLLLPEGRVCVIGGGAAGMTVAAAAARRGGRVVLLEQRSELLSLFGGNHSRFLHPYIYDWPEEHRGRPEGVHPEEAGLPLLSWTANQAGKVARELKQAWDALPESANIRVIPNARHIKIGKRQGQSRSVSWNAPGFNPEDFELVVLAVGFGLEREKQGLDWQSYWRDDHLHQEVLDGRRRHLISGCGDGGLVDLLRVKLNRFQHETVVDELLSSPSLDEVKKRLVALEQEALNIHEREGEAASSKLLTQQYLNLKVPDDFNTAFQKRQRQDTEAVLNGRGDWPLTLNASILNRFLVSRLLRNGMEYRGGEFKHEKKEGNIYEVRFESGSPDHFHRIICRWGALSAVDTSFPEFKDKFDKLRDRGELDQTRWRLWTKGYFDLKRRGERPGETQSGSLPARAALNSESAPEVSSSDAVSETAPSGGESPFPNVNNSKKQPQELYAGLIEEWARFADLDKWEARMSSVFLEDQPRLSINMVDTLGSVSDWIFRRIWPQKYLDLEAAFLNFGDVCGDFLDVFHRHSVMRGAKHVTERFYKLRWHEEREYQRLLARYEFHIHLVEDLALELTRAANYICDKIRERIDHSYRLKEGALVVSSGPYSDFSHRIHRPEYRVTERTIHPYPGLEKFLTVRETRDEHFGEGTEPREG
;
A
#
# COMPACT_ATOMS: atom_id res chain seq x y z
N MET A 1 -24.97 21.03 -6.77
CA MET A 1 -23.71 21.71 -7.14
C MET A 1 -23.01 22.12 -5.86
N ALA A 2 -22.00 21.37 -5.46
CA ALA A 2 -20.94 21.80 -4.55
C ALA A 2 -19.74 20.94 -4.96
N ASN A 3 -18.82 21.60 -5.65
CA ASN A 3 -17.59 21.05 -6.20
C ASN A 3 -16.59 21.03 -5.04
N THR A 4 -16.44 19.90 -4.35
CA THR A 4 -15.26 19.67 -3.53
C THR A 4 -14.23 19.01 -4.43
N SER A 5 -13.25 19.80 -4.85
CA SER A 5 -12.02 19.30 -5.44
C SER A 5 -11.45 18.21 -4.53
N PHE A 6 -11.15 17.05 -5.12
CA PHE A 6 -10.26 16.07 -4.51
C PHE A 6 -8.83 16.63 -4.62
N ASP A 7 -8.58 17.75 -3.93
CA ASP A 7 -7.25 18.31 -3.75
C ASP A 7 -6.46 17.38 -2.83
N ASP A 8 -5.25 17.03 -3.26
CA ASP A 8 -4.17 16.43 -2.46
C ASP A 8 -4.59 15.38 -1.44
N ALA A 9 -4.59 14.10 -1.82
CA ALA A 9 -4.18 13.09 -0.85
C ALA A 9 -2.65 13.22 -0.71
N PRO A 10 -2.11 13.87 0.34
CA PRO A 10 -0.71 14.25 0.39
C PRO A 10 0.16 13.03 0.72
N LEU A 11 1.46 13.23 0.60
CA LEU A 11 2.57 12.39 1.07
C LEU A 11 2.45 11.85 2.51
N GLU A 12 1.44 12.27 3.28
CA GLU A 12 1.15 11.91 4.67
C GLU A 12 0.71 10.44 4.86
N LEU A 13 0.21 9.76 3.83
CA LEU A 13 -0.25 8.38 3.94
C LEU A 13 0.87 7.32 4.03
N ARG A 14 2.16 7.71 3.96
CA ARG A 14 3.27 6.73 3.84
C ARG A 14 4.49 6.95 4.75
N ASN A 15 4.60 8.06 5.47
CA ASN A 15 5.70 8.32 6.42
C ASN A 15 7.14 8.03 5.89
N ILE A 16 7.40 8.27 4.59
CA ILE A 16 8.74 8.09 4.00
C ILE A 16 9.47 9.43 3.95
N GLU A 17 10.55 9.57 4.70
CA GLU A 17 11.41 10.75 4.68
C GLU A 17 12.62 10.57 3.74
N PRO A 18 13.30 11.67 3.33
CA PRO A 18 14.58 11.60 2.61
C PRO A 18 15.63 10.67 3.22
N LYS A 19 15.72 10.57 4.56
CA LYS A 19 16.67 9.64 5.22
C LYS A 19 16.38 8.18 4.89
N ASP A 20 15.11 7.84 4.71
CA ASP A 20 14.68 6.47 4.45
C ASP A 20 15.10 6.04 3.04
N ILE A 21 14.99 6.94 2.05
CA ILE A 21 15.51 6.71 0.69
C ILE A 21 17.02 6.49 0.68
N LEU A 22 17.77 7.37 1.37
CA LEU A 22 19.22 7.25 1.43
C LEU A 22 19.65 5.96 2.12
N ARG A 23 18.94 5.55 3.17
CA ARG A 23 19.17 4.28 3.85
C ARG A 23 18.82 3.10 2.93
N HIS A 24 17.72 3.18 2.19
CA HIS A 24 17.26 2.11 1.32
C HIS A 24 18.21 1.86 0.15
N MET A 25 18.78 2.90 -0.44
CA MET A 25 19.67 2.80 -1.59
C MET A 25 21.15 2.85 -1.22
N GLY A 26 21.52 3.27 -0.02
CA GLY A 26 22.92 3.40 0.42
C GLY A 26 23.54 2.05 0.76
N VAL A 27 24.71 1.77 0.20
CA VAL A 27 25.45 0.52 0.48
C VAL A 27 25.92 0.52 1.93
N PRO A 28 25.55 -0.49 2.74
CA PRO A 28 25.92 -0.55 4.15
C PRO A 28 27.42 -0.40 4.36
N GLU A 29 27.81 0.45 5.32
CA GLU A 29 29.21 0.71 5.68
C GLU A 29 30.06 1.31 4.52
N GLU A 30 29.42 1.77 3.43
CA GLU A 30 30.09 2.43 2.30
C GLU A 30 29.46 3.81 2.05
N PRO A 31 29.68 4.79 2.93
CA PRO A 31 29.03 6.09 2.80
C PRO A 31 29.43 6.77 1.48
N GLY A 32 28.46 7.38 0.80
CA GLY A 32 28.64 7.97 -0.53
C GLY A 32 28.51 6.98 -1.69
N LEU A 33 28.28 5.69 -1.43
CA LEU A 33 27.98 4.68 -2.46
C LEU A 33 26.50 4.27 -2.38
N TYR A 34 25.81 4.35 -3.52
CA TYR A 34 24.38 4.04 -3.61
C TYR A 34 24.11 3.03 -4.74
N VAL A 35 23.16 2.13 -4.53
CA VAL A 35 22.62 1.21 -5.54
C VAL A 35 21.22 1.68 -5.91
N LEU A 36 21.00 1.95 -7.20
CA LEU A 36 19.74 2.45 -7.70
C LEU A 36 18.91 1.29 -8.26
N GLY A 37 17.86 0.92 -7.54
CA GLY A 37 16.75 0.14 -8.09
C GLY A 37 17.06 -1.29 -8.53
N CYS A 38 18.25 -1.82 -8.21
CA CYS A 38 18.73 -3.14 -8.69
C CYS A 38 18.06 -4.32 -7.95
N PHE A 39 17.53 -4.09 -6.76
CA PHE A 39 16.92 -5.12 -5.91
C PHE A 39 15.43 -4.90 -5.66
N GLU A 40 14.85 -3.89 -6.30
CA GLU A 40 13.48 -3.48 -6.04
C GLU A 40 12.48 -4.39 -6.75
N ARG A 41 11.29 -4.52 -6.16
CA ARG A 41 10.13 -5.06 -6.85
C ARG A 41 9.60 -4.04 -7.86
N ARG A 42 8.81 -4.48 -8.84
CA ARG A 42 8.19 -3.61 -9.87
C ARG A 42 9.22 -2.72 -10.59
N VAL A 43 9.97 -3.32 -11.52
CA VAL A 43 11.08 -2.69 -12.27
C VAL A 43 10.66 -2.04 -13.59
N THR A 44 9.53 -1.31 -13.61
CA THR A 44 9.10 -0.57 -14.81
C THR A 44 10.05 0.59 -15.12
N LEU A 45 10.02 1.08 -16.37
CA LEU A 45 10.83 2.23 -16.78
C LEU A 45 10.54 3.46 -15.90
N LEU A 46 9.25 3.75 -15.67
CA LEU A 46 8.81 4.86 -14.82
C LEU A 46 9.33 4.71 -13.39
N SER A 47 9.15 3.54 -12.75
CA SER A 47 9.54 3.37 -11.35
C SER A 47 11.04 3.54 -11.14
N GLN A 48 11.86 3.13 -12.12
CA GLN A 48 13.31 3.34 -12.09
C GLN A 48 13.70 4.82 -12.22
N GLN A 49 13.00 5.61 -13.04
CA GLN A 49 13.22 7.06 -13.11
C GLN A 49 12.72 7.78 -11.85
N VAL A 50 11.59 7.35 -11.27
CA VAL A 50 11.11 7.91 -9.99
C VAL A 50 12.10 7.64 -8.87
N ARG A 51 12.66 6.43 -8.78
CA ARG A 51 13.73 6.10 -7.83
C ARG A 51 14.96 6.99 -8.01
N ALA A 52 15.35 7.26 -9.26
CA ALA A 52 16.47 8.14 -9.58
C ALA A 52 16.25 9.56 -9.05
N LEU A 53 15.06 10.12 -9.29
CA LEU A 53 14.68 11.45 -8.81
C LEU A 53 14.58 11.50 -7.28
N ASN A 54 13.99 10.47 -6.66
CA ASN A 54 13.91 10.34 -5.20
C ASN A 54 15.30 10.34 -4.56
N LEU A 55 16.26 9.59 -5.14
CA LEU A 55 17.62 9.54 -4.63
C LEU A 55 18.27 10.92 -4.66
N VAL A 56 18.20 11.63 -5.79
CA VAL A 56 18.80 12.97 -5.91
C VAL A 56 18.11 13.97 -5.00
N TYR A 57 16.77 13.95 -4.93
CA TYR A 57 16.00 14.74 -3.99
C TYR A 57 16.50 14.53 -2.56
N ALA A 58 16.61 13.27 -2.13
CA ALA A 58 17.03 12.94 -0.78
C ALA A 58 18.49 13.33 -0.48
N LEU A 59 19.39 13.20 -1.46
CA LEU A 59 20.78 13.65 -1.35
C LEU A 59 20.87 15.17 -1.16
N CYS A 60 20.04 15.95 -1.86
CA CYS A 60 19.99 17.40 -1.71
C CYS A 60 19.39 17.81 -0.36
N GLU A 61 18.24 17.24 0.04
CA GLU A 61 17.57 17.58 1.31
C GLU A 61 18.43 17.25 2.54
N ARG A 62 19.39 16.34 2.40
CA ARG A 62 20.34 15.98 3.45
C ARG A 62 21.71 16.62 3.30
N ASN A 63 21.86 17.59 2.39
CA ASN A 63 23.11 18.30 2.10
C ASN A 63 24.29 17.35 1.77
N LEU A 64 24.02 16.21 1.14
CA LEU A 64 25.03 15.25 0.69
C LEU A 64 25.45 15.51 -0.76
N LEU A 65 24.56 16.05 -1.59
CA LEU A 65 24.90 16.61 -2.90
C LEU A 65 24.97 18.13 -2.78
N LEU A 66 26.19 18.66 -2.78
CA LEU A 66 26.46 20.10 -2.73
C LEU A 66 26.60 20.67 -4.15
N PRO A 67 26.39 21.99 -4.35
CA PRO A 67 26.75 22.66 -5.59
C PRO A 67 28.22 22.41 -5.95
N GLU A 68 28.48 22.13 -7.22
CA GLU A 68 29.77 21.70 -7.78
C GLU A 68 30.29 20.35 -7.26
N GLY A 69 29.52 19.65 -6.42
CA GLY A 69 29.87 18.34 -5.88
C GLY A 69 30.05 17.29 -6.98
N ARG A 70 31.04 16.40 -6.82
CA ARG A 70 31.43 15.44 -7.86
C ARG A 70 30.68 14.13 -7.72
N VAL A 71 29.90 13.79 -8.75
CA VAL A 71 29.04 12.60 -8.78
C VAL A 71 29.48 11.66 -9.91
N CYS A 72 29.76 10.40 -9.59
CA CYS A 72 29.94 9.34 -10.58
C CYS A 72 28.65 8.52 -10.69
N VAL A 73 28.10 8.38 -11.89
CA VAL A 73 26.97 7.51 -12.18
C VAL A 73 27.44 6.38 -13.08
N ILE A 74 27.21 5.12 -12.68
CA ILE A 74 27.64 3.94 -13.42
C ILE A 74 26.41 3.26 -14.03
N GLY A 75 26.27 3.35 -15.36
CA GLY A 75 25.16 2.82 -16.14
C GLY A 75 24.37 3.92 -16.87
N GLY A 76 24.44 3.92 -18.19
CA GLY A 76 23.76 4.82 -19.13
C GLY A 76 22.37 4.37 -19.57
N GLY A 77 21.67 3.64 -18.70
CA GLY A 77 20.24 3.35 -18.85
C GLY A 77 19.37 4.52 -18.41
N ALA A 78 18.04 4.40 -18.57
CA ALA A 78 17.12 5.49 -18.26
C ALA A 78 17.23 6.00 -16.81
N ALA A 79 17.41 5.09 -15.84
CA ALA A 79 17.56 5.45 -14.43
C ALA A 79 18.86 6.25 -14.18
N GLY A 80 19.98 5.80 -14.73
CA GLY A 80 21.27 6.48 -14.59
C GLY A 80 21.31 7.82 -15.32
N MET A 81 20.72 7.90 -16.51
CA MET A 81 20.48 9.18 -17.20
C MET A 81 19.63 10.11 -16.32
N THR A 82 18.55 9.64 -15.71
CA THR A 82 17.73 10.47 -14.82
C THR A 82 18.51 10.95 -13.59
N VAL A 83 19.34 10.11 -12.95
CA VAL A 83 20.23 10.56 -11.86
C VAL A 83 21.20 11.64 -12.34
N ALA A 84 21.84 11.42 -13.49
CA ALA A 84 22.83 12.35 -14.02
C ALA A 84 22.19 13.71 -14.36
N ALA A 85 21.03 13.71 -15.03
CA ALA A 85 20.28 14.92 -15.34
C ALA A 85 19.84 15.66 -14.06
N ALA A 86 19.29 14.91 -13.08
CA ALA A 86 18.80 15.50 -11.84
C ALA A 86 19.95 16.05 -10.98
N ALA A 87 21.06 15.33 -10.83
CA ALA A 87 22.21 15.80 -10.07
C ALA A 87 22.82 17.07 -10.72
N ALA A 88 22.93 17.09 -12.04
CA ALA A 88 23.42 18.27 -12.77
C ALA A 88 22.46 19.47 -12.65
N ARG A 89 21.13 19.24 -12.68
CA ARG A 89 20.08 20.26 -12.43
C ARG A 89 20.20 20.88 -11.03
N ARG A 90 20.74 20.12 -10.08
CA ARG A 90 21.01 20.59 -8.70
C ARG A 90 22.43 21.15 -8.51
N GLY A 91 23.17 21.34 -9.61
CA GLY A 91 24.49 21.97 -9.61
C GLY A 91 25.66 21.01 -9.44
N GLY A 92 25.44 19.69 -9.42
CA GLY A 92 26.52 18.70 -9.34
C GLY A 92 27.32 18.59 -10.64
N ARG A 93 28.61 18.26 -10.54
CA ARG A 93 29.46 17.86 -11.67
C ARG A 93 29.42 16.35 -11.84
N VAL A 94 28.84 15.89 -12.95
CA VAL A 94 28.53 14.48 -13.15
C VAL A 94 29.46 13.84 -14.17
N VAL A 95 29.96 12.64 -13.84
CA VAL A 95 30.59 11.72 -14.78
C VAL A 95 29.69 10.50 -14.93
N LEU A 96 29.15 10.28 -16.13
CA LEU A 96 28.30 9.13 -16.46
C LEU A 96 29.12 8.09 -17.21
N LEU A 97 29.38 6.94 -16.60
CA LEU A 97 30.10 5.81 -17.19
C LEU A 97 29.12 4.81 -17.81
N GLU A 98 29.25 4.52 -19.11
CA GLU A 98 28.45 3.52 -19.82
C GLU A 98 29.36 2.48 -20.47
N GLN A 99 29.05 1.20 -20.25
CA GLN A 99 29.87 0.08 -20.75
C GLN A 99 29.75 -0.15 -22.26
N ARG A 100 28.64 0.26 -22.86
CA ARG A 100 28.38 0.20 -24.31
C ARG A 100 28.80 1.51 -24.97
N SER A 101 28.78 1.52 -26.30
CA SER A 101 29.10 2.70 -27.10
C SER A 101 28.00 3.77 -27.04
N GLU A 102 26.79 3.41 -26.61
CA GLU A 102 25.58 4.22 -26.71
C GLU A 102 24.74 4.12 -25.42
N LEU A 103 24.12 5.24 -25.03
CA LEU A 103 23.09 5.28 -23.98
C LEU A 103 21.81 4.55 -24.45
N LEU A 104 21.05 4.00 -23.49
CA LEU A 104 19.79 3.26 -23.73
C LEU A 104 19.91 2.07 -24.70
N SER A 105 21.11 1.51 -24.85
CA SER A 105 21.42 0.45 -25.81
C SER A 105 20.64 -0.87 -25.60
N LEU A 106 20.10 -1.10 -24.39
CA LEU A 106 19.36 -2.33 -24.06
C LEU A 106 18.06 -2.48 -24.88
N PHE A 107 17.28 -1.41 -25.00
CA PHE A 107 15.96 -1.45 -25.65
C PHE A 107 15.79 -0.41 -26.78
N GLY A 108 16.79 0.44 -27.04
CA GLY A 108 16.67 1.52 -28.02
C GLY A 108 16.41 1.06 -29.47
N GLY A 109 16.74 -0.19 -29.79
CA GLY A 109 16.47 -0.80 -31.09
C GLY A 109 15.25 -1.71 -31.14
N ASN A 110 14.39 -1.73 -30.11
CA ASN A 110 13.23 -2.61 -30.04
C ASN A 110 11.97 -1.96 -30.64
N HIS A 111 11.23 -2.69 -31.47
CA HIS A 111 10.03 -2.25 -32.18
C HIS A 111 8.76 -3.03 -31.80
N SER A 112 8.88 -4.04 -30.94
CA SER A 112 7.82 -5.01 -30.63
C SER A 112 7.30 -4.95 -29.19
N ARG A 113 8.03 -4.30 -28.28
CA ARG A 113 7.67 -4.13 -26.87
C ARG A 113 7.09 -2.73 -26.67
N PHE A 114 5.89 -2.69 -26.13
CA PHE A 114 5.23 -1.45 -25.75
C PHE A 114 5.56 -1.10 -24.29
N LEU A 115 5.85 0.17 -24.03
CA LEU A 115 6.09 0.71 -22.69
C LEU A 115 4.97 1.69 -22.37
N HIS A 116 4.37 1.53 -21.19
CA HIS A 116 3.35 2.42 -20.68
C HIS A 116 3.66 2.75 -19.21
N PRO A 117 3.55 4.02 -18.78
CA PRO A 117 4.02 4.45 -17.46
C PRO A 117 3.26 3.80 -16.29
N TYR A 118 1.93 3.76 -16.36
CA TYR A 118 1.08 3.37 -15.21
C TYR A 118 0.32 2.04 -15.37
N ILE A 119 0.56 1.29 -16.46
CA ILE A 119 -0.33 0.17 -16.79
C ILE A 119 -0.23 -0.99 -15.79
N TYR A 120 0.96 -1.18 -15.22
CA TYR A 120 1.18 -2.24 -14.23
C TYR A 120 0.55 -1.93 -12.87
N ASP A 121 0.10 -0.70 -12.65
CA ASP A 121 -0.60 -0.26 -11.45
C ASP A 121 -2.12 -0.46 -11.57
N TRP A 122 -2.65 -0.89 -12.73
CA TRP A 122 -4.06 -1.25 -12.88
C TRP A 122 -4.47 -2.33 -11.86
N PRO A 123 -5.62 -2.19 -11.17
CA PRO A 123 -6.71 -1.22 -11.41
C PRO A 123 -6.62 0.09 -10.59
N GLU A 124 -5.46 0.37 -10.00
CA GLU A 124 -5.18 1.58 -9.23
C GLU A 124 -4.28 2.55 -10.01
N GLU A 125 -4.41 2.64 -11.35
CA GLU A 125 -3.53 3.42 -12.23
C GLU A 125 -3.45 4.93 -11.91
N HIS A 126 -4.44 5.47 -11.18
CA HIS A 126 -4.42 6.85 -10.70
C HIS A 126 -3.49 7.06 -9.51
N ARG A 127 -3.18 5.99 -8.77
CA ARG A 127 -2.42 6.03 -7.53
C ARG A 127 -0.94 6.20 -7.87
N GLY A 128 -0.48 7.47 -7.96
CA GLY A 128 0.91 7.83 -8.26
C GLY A 128 1.13 8.58 -9.57
N ARG A 129 0.08 8.74 -10.39
CA ARG A 129 0.09 9.66 -11.53
C ARG A 129 -0.16 11.09 -11.03
N PRO A 130 0.62 12.09 -11.46
CA PRO A 130 0.36 13.47 -11.08
C PRO A 130 -0.99 13.96 -11.62
N GLU A 131 -1.57 14.91 -10.90
CA GLU A 131 -2.77 15.60 -11.36
C GLU A 131 -2.52 16.33 -12.68
N GLY A 132 -3.50 16.30 -13.57
CA GLY A 132 -3.44 16.94 -14.89
C GLY A 132 -2.55 16.23 -15.91
N VAL A 133 -1.91 15.12 -15.56
CA VAL A 133 -1.11 14.31 -16.49
C VAL A 133 -1.96 13.21 -17.10
N HIS A 134 -1.91 13.09 -18.43
CA HIS A 134 -2.62 12.04 -19.17
C HIS A 134 -2.07 10.64 -18.83
N PRO A 135 -2.89 9.56 -18.88
CA PRO A 135 -2.44 8.20 -18.58
C PRO A 135 -1.24 7.73 -19.40
N GLU A 136 -1.13 8.21 -20.64
CA GLU A 136 -0.05 7.85 -21.56
C GLU A 136 1.27 8.55 -21.22
N GLU A 137 1.24 9.64 -20.45
CA GLU A 137 2.42 10.46 -20.17
C GLU A 137 3.09 10.08 -18.84
N ALA A 138 4.40 9.86 -18.87
CA ALA A 138 5.17 9.60 -17.65
C ALA A 138 5.12 10.79 -16.66
N GLY A 139 4.89 12.01 -17.14
CA GLY A 139 4.76 13.22 -16.33
C GLY A 139 5.96 13.47 -15.41
N LEU A 140 7.18 13.13 -15.85
CA LEU A 140 8.40 13.33 -15.07
C LEU A 140 8.96 14.74 -15.30
N PRO A 141 9.58 15.38 -14.30
CA PRO A 141 10.16 16.72 -14.46
C PRO A 141 11.41 16.73 -15.37
N LEU A 142 12.05 15.57 -15.52
CA LEU A 142 13.26 15.36 -16.32
C LEU A 142 13.10 14.06 -17.10
N LEU A 143 13.49 14.08 -18.39
CA LEU A 143 13.45 12.90 -19.25
C LEU A 143 12.08 12.21 -19.24
N SER A 144 11.01 13.00 -19.36
CA SER A 144 9.65 12.48 -19.55
C SER A 144 9.50 11.85 -20.93
N TRP A 145 8.49 11.01 -21.07
CA TRP A 145 8.17 10.26 -22.29
C TRP A 145 6.70 9.88 -22.30
N THR A 146 6.19 9.52 -23.47
CA THR A 146 4.81 9.09 -23.69
C THR A 146 4.77 7.61 -24.08
N ALA A 147 3.69 6.92 -23.70
CA ALA A 147 3.47 5.51 -23.96
C ALA A 147 3.68 5.19 -25.45
N ASN A 148 4.58 4.24 -25.73
CA ASN A 148 4.90 3.87 -27.11
C ASN A 148 5.72 2.58 -27.17
N GLN A 149 6.08 2.15 -28.39
CA GLN A 149 7.10 1.12 -28.60
C GLN A 149 8.44 1.55 -27.97
N ALA A 150 9.14 0.60 -27.36
CA ALA A 150 10.33 0.83 -26.53
C ALA A 150 11.42 1.64 -27.26
N GLY A 151 11.66 1.36 -28.54
CA GLY A 151 12.60 2.12 -29.36
C GLY A 151 12.17 3.56 -29.66
N LYS A 152 10.86 3.86 -29.67
CA LYS A 152 10.36 5.25 -29.77
C LYS A 152 10.54 5.98 -28.44
N VAL A 153 10.17 5.34 -27.33
CA VAL A 153 10.42 5.88 -25.98
C VAL A 153 11.90 6.18 -25.77
N ALA A 154 12.79 5.28 -26.21
CA ALA A 154 14.23 5.54 -26.16
C ALA A 154 14.67 6.78 -26.96
N ARG A 155 14.03 7.04 -28.11
CA ARG A 155 14.32 8.25 -28.90
C ARG A 155 13.83 9.51 -28.20
N GLU A 156 12.64 9.50 -27.60
CA GLU A 156 12.14 10.62 -26.80
C GLU A 156 13.08 10.92 -25.63
N LEU A 157 13.51 9.89 -24.90
CA LEU A 157 14.48 10.03 -23.81
C LEU A 157 15.82 10.60 -24.29
N LYS A 158 16.33 10.16 -25.45
CA LYS A 158 17.56 10.72 -26.05
C LYS A 158 17.37 12.18 -26.46
N GLN A 159 16.25 12.52 -27.10
CA GLN A 159 15.94 13.91 -27.47
C GLN A 159 15.86 14.82 -26.23
N ALA A 160 15.19 14.36 -25.16
CA ALA A 160 15.12 15.09 -23.91
C ALA A 160 16.50 15.22 -23.23
N TRP A 161 17.35 14.19 -23.35
CA TRP A 161 18.73 14.20 -22.84
C TRP A 161 19.62 15.19 -23.59
N ASP A 162 19.57 15.18 -24.92
CA ASP A 162 20.37 16.08 -25.77
C ASP A 162 19.92 17.55 -25.61
N ALA A 163 18.65 17.78 -25.24
CA ALA A 163 18.10 19.10 -24.97
C ALA A 163 18.36 19.61 -23.54
N LEU A 164 19.07 18.87 -22.68
CA LEU A 164 19.32 19.30 -21.30
C LEU A 164 20.18 20.58 -21.25
N PRO A 165 19.70 21.66 -20.60
CA PRO A 165 20.51 22.87 -20.38
C PRO A 165 21.76 22.59 -19.53
N GLU A 166 21.74 21.52 -18.74
CA GLU A 166 22.82 21.12 -17.84
C GLU A 166 23.88 20.23 -18.50
N SER A 167 23.82 20.02 -19.82
CA SER A 167 24.75 19.15 -20.55
C SER A 167 26.23 19.50 -20.30
N ALA A 168 26.57 20.79 -20.09
CA ALA A 168 27.91 21.23 -19.74
C ALA A 168 28.45 20.66 -18.41
N ASN A 169 27.55 20.28 -17.48
CA ASN A 169 27.89 19.71 -16.18
C ASN A 169 27.95 18.17 -16.20
N ILE A 170 27.68 17.54 -17.35
CA ILE A 170 27.61 16.08 -17.49
C ILE A 170 28.67 15.63 -18.51
N ARG A 171 29.66 14.86 -18.04
CA ARG A 171 30.63 14.20 -18.91
C ARG A 171 30.26 12.73 -19.10
N VAL A 172 29.83 12.37 -20.30
CA VAL A 172 29.50 10.99 -20.67
C VAL A 172 30.74 10.26 -21.17
N ILE A 173 31.05 9.11 -20.57
CA ILE A 173 32.16 8.24 -20.96
C ILE A 173 31.60 6.89 -21.44
N PRO A 174 31.44 6.70 -22.77
CA PRO A 174 31.03 5.43 -23.32
C PRO A 174 32.18 4.42 -23.33
N ASN A 175 31.85 3.14 -23.55
CA ASN A 175 32.80 2.03 -23.54
C ASN A 175 33.65 1.91 -22.26
N ALA A 176 33.16 2.40 -21.13
CA ALA A 176 33.82 2.30 -19.84
C ALA A 176 33.87 0.84 -19.36
N ARG A 177 35.08 0.33 -19.14
CA ARG A 177 35.30 -1.06 -18.71
C ARG A 177 36.18 -1.13 -17.46
N HIS A 178 36.19 -2.29 -16.81
CA HIS A 178 37.00 -2.56 -15.62
C HIS A 178 36.85 -1.48 -14.53
N ILE A 179 35.60 -1.05 -14.31
CA ILE A 179 35.30 -0.02 -13.32
C ILE A 179 35.58 -0.59 -11.92
N LYS A 180 36.45 0.09 -11.17
CA LYS A 180 36.79 -0.28 -9.79
C LYS A 180 36.49 0.89 -8.87
N ILE A 181 35.93 0.57 -7.71
CA ILE A 181 35.53 1.57 -6.72
C ILE A 181 36.39 1.38 -5.46
N GLY A 182 37.26 2.35 -5.20
CA GLY A 182 38.14 2.36 -4.05
C GLY A 182 37.42 2.68 -2.74
N LYS A 183 38.10 2.44 -1.62
CA LYS A 183 37.62 2.84 -0.29
C LYS A 183 37.51 4.37 -0.19
N ARG A 184 36.62 4.85 0.69
CA ARG A 184 36.48 6.27 0.97
C ARG A 184 37.73 6.81 1.68
N GLN A 185 38.22 7.96 1.21
CA GLN A 185 39.27 8.76 1.82
C GLN A 185 38.72 10.17 2.06
N GLY A 186 38.51 10.52 3.33
CA GLY A 186 37.82 11.76 3.70
C GLY A 186 36.38 11.80 3.18
N GLN A 187 36.06 12.80 2.36
CA GLN A 187 34.71 12.96 1.78
C GLN A 187 34.53 12.31 0.41
N SER A 188 35.61 11.80 -0.20
CA SER A 188 35.57 11.26 -1.57
C SER A 188 36.00 9.80 -1.64
N ARG A 189 35.61 9.11 -2.71
CA ARG A 189 36.04 7.75 -3.06
C ARG A 189 36.65 7.79 -4.46
N SER A 190 37.75 7.09 -4.64
CA SER A 190 38.39 6.99 -5.96
C SER A 190 37.66 5.97 -6.82
N VAL A 191 37.31 6.33 -8.04
CA VAL A 191 36.75 5.44 -9.06
C VAL A 191 37.73 5.40 -10.23
N SER A 192 38.06 4.21 -10.69
CA SER A 192 38.92 4.04 -11.87
C SER A 192 38.24 3.20 -12.93
N TRP A 193 38.48 3.53 -14.21
CA TRP A 193 37.93 2.81 -15.35
C TRP A 193 38.86 2.89 -16.56
N ASN A 194 38.58 2.07 -17.58
CA ASN A 194 39.26 2.12 -18.87
C ASN A 194 38.33 2.67 -19.96
N ALA A 195 38.69 3.81 -20.59
CA ALA A 195 38.00 4.37 -21.77
C ALA A 195 38.69 5.61 -22.39
N PRO A 196 39.29 5.48 -23.60
CA PRO A 196 40.50 4.67 -23.80
C PRO A 196 41.58 4.98 -22.74
N GLY A 197 42.44 4.00 -22.44
CA GLY A 197 43.45 4.14 -21.37
C GLY A 197 42.86 4.10 -19.95
N PHE A 198 43.74 4.13 -18.95
CA PHE A 198 43.37 4.08 -17.53
C PHE A 198 43.06 5.48 -17.00
N ASN A 199 41.89 5.63 -16.37
CA ASN A 199 41.38 6.91 -15.88
C ASN A 199 40.97 6.76 -14.41
N PRO A 200 41.70 7.37 -13.46
CA PRO A 200 41.29 7.49 -12.06
C PRO A 200 40.73 8.88 -11.75
N GLU A 201 39.58 8.95 -11.08
CA GLU A 201 39.02 10.21 -10.57
C GLU A 201 38.32 10.01 -9.22
N ASP A 202 38.30 11.07 -8.40
CA ASP A 202 37.66 11.06 -7.09
C ASP A 202 36.28 11.70 -7.11
N PHE A 203 35.35 11.08 -6.40
CA PHE A 203 33.94 11.47 -6.34
C PHE A 203 33.42 11.46 -4.91
N GLU A 204 32.59 12.43 -4.56
CA GLU A 204 31.90 12.50 -3.27
C GLU A 204 30.74 11.49 -3.22
N LEU A 205 30.10 11.28 -4.37
CA LEU A 205 28.96 10.39 -4.54
C LEU A 205 29.19 9.45 -5.72
N VAL A 206 28.91 8.17 -5.53
CA VAL A 206 28.94 7.13 -6.56
C VAL A 206 27.59 6.41 -6.57
N VAL A 207 26.94 6.37 -7.72
CA VAL A 207 25.63 5.74 -7.91
C VAL A 207 25.74 4.59 -8.91
N LEU A 208 25.44 3.38 -8.45
CA LEU A 208 25.36 2.17 -9.27
C LEU A 208 23.97 2.06 -9.88
N ALA A 209 23.85 2.47 -11.15
CA ALA A 209 22.65 2.43 -11.97
C ALA A 209 22.74 1.38 -13.09
N VAL A 210 23.32 0.22 -12.77
CA VAL A 210 23.63 -0.87 -13.72
C VAL A 210 22.43 -1.73 -14.10
N GLY A 211 21.27 -1.48 -13.48
CA GLY A 211 20.04 -2.23 -13.70
C GLY A 211 20.10 -3.65 -13.10
N PHE A 212 19.11 -4.46 -13.47
CA PHE A 212 18.94 -5.83 -12.93
C PHE A 212 19.63 -6.92 -13.77
N GLY A 213 20.28 -6.54 -14.87
CA GLY A 213 21.01 -7.43 -15.77
C GLY A 213 20.17 -8.14 -16.84
N LEU A 214 20.79 -9.12 -17.51
CA LEU A 214 20.18 -9.88 -18.61
C LEU A 214 19.61 -11.20 -18.11
N GLU A 215 18.62 -11.72 -18.83
CA GLU A 215 17.96 -12.97 -18.53
C GLU A 215 18.92 -14.16 -18.58
N ARG A 216 18.68 -15.15 -17.72
CA ARG A 216 19.46 -16.39 -17.71
C ARG A 216 19.34 -17.11 -19.06
N GLU A 217 20.47 -17.54 -19.59
CA GLU A 217 20.53 -18.43 -20.76
C GLU A 217 20.45 -19.89 -20.29
N LYS A 218 19.68 -20.71 -21.01
CA LYS A 218 19.62 -22.17 -20.82
C LYS A 218 20.26 -22.82 -22.04
N GLN A 219 21.36 -23.55 -21.84
CA GLN A 219 21.98 -24.32 -22.91
C GLN A 219 20.96 -25.25 -23.58
N GLY A 220 21.04 -25.35 -24.91
CA GLY A 220 20.14 -26.19 -25.72
C GLY A 220 18.84 -25.53 -26.17
N LEU A 221 18.52 -24.33 -25.65
CA LEU A 221 17.38 -23.52 -26.10
C LEU A 221 17.82 -22.34 -26.95
N ASP A 222 16.97 -21.96 -27.91
CA ASP A 222 17.17 -20.75 -28.70
C ASP A 222 16.86 -19.53 -27.82
N TRP A 223 17.88 -19.03 -27.11
CA TRP A 223 17.73 -17.93 -26.17
C TRP A 223 17.56 -16.60 -26.89
N GLN A 224 16.57 -15.82 -26.41
CA GLN A 224 16.34 -14.47 -26.87
C GLN A 224 15.95 -13.57 -25.69
N SER A 225 16.74 -12.52 -25.46
CA SER A 225 16.43 -11.50 -24.44
C SER A 225 15.06 -10.87 -24.69
N TYR A 226 14.37 -10.51 -23.60
CA TYR A 226 13.05 -9.84 -23.65
C TYR A 226 13.08 -8.55 -24.48
N TRP A 227 14.23 -7.87 -24.50
CA TRP A 227 14.41 -6.59 -25.19
C TRP A 227 14.76 -6.72 -26.68
N ARG A 228 14.86 -7.94 -27.23
CA ARG A 228 15.08 -8.16 -28.67
C ARG A 228 13.76 -8.33 -29.41
N ASP A 229 13.73 -7.89 -30.67
CA ASP A 229 12.53 -8.01 -31.49
C ASP A 229 12.17 -9.46 -31.81
N ASP A 230 10.88 -9.77 -31.65
CA ASP A 230 10.31 -11.07 -31.95
C ASP A 230 8.96 -10.92 -32.68
N HIS A 231 8.43 -12.03 -33.16
CA HIS A 231 7.18 -12.12 -33.91
C HIS A 231 6.05 -12.81 -33.13
N LEU A 232 6.12 -12.91 -31.79
CA LEU A 232 5.13 -13.66 -31.00
C LEU A 232 3.70 -13.11 -31.15
N HIS A 233 3.58 -11.82 -31.42
CA HIS A 233 2.32 -11.11 -31.60
C HIS A 233 1.73 -11.25 -33.02
N GLN A 234 2.45 -11.86 -33.97
CA GLN A 234 2.01 -12.04 -35.36
C GLN A 234 1.28 -13.37 -35.52
N GLU A 235 0.31 -13.40 -36.44
CA GLU A 235 -0.40 -14.62 -36.84
C GLU A 235 0.56 -15.61 -37.50
N VAL A 236 0.39 -16.90 -37.18
CA VAL A 236 1.16 -17.98 -37.79
C VAL A 236 0.65 -18.21 -39.21
N LEU A 237 1.54 -18.10 -40.19
CA LEU A 237 1.20 -18.30 -41.60
C LEU A 237 1.20 -19.77 -42.02
N ASP A 238 1.92 -20.63 -41.29
CA ASP A 238 2.13 -22.03 -41.63
C ASP A 238 1.64 -23.01 -40.54
N GLY A 239 0.33 -23.28 -40.58
CA GLY A 239 -0.31 -24.23 -39.67
C GLY A 239 -0.42 -23.71 -38.24
N ARG A 240 -0.39 -24.62 -37.27
CA ARG A 240 -0.60 -24.29 -35.84
C ARG A 240 0.69 -24.42 -35.06
N ARG A 241 1.03 -23.42 -34.24
CA ARG A 241 2.27 -23.43 -33.43
C ARG A 241 1.98 -23.54 -31.94
N ARG A 242 2.67 -24.51 -31.33
CA ARG A 242 2.60 -24.79 -29.89
C ARG A 242 3.82 -24.25 -29.15
N HIS A 243 3.57 -23.46 -28.11
CA HIS A 243 4.59 -22.74 -27.34
C HIS A 243 4.62 -23.20 -25.88
N LEU A 244 5.81 -23.32 -25.30
CA LEU A 244 5.99 -23.44 -23.86
C LEU A 244 6.50 -22.11 -23.32
N ILE A 245 5.76 -21.49 -22.40
CA ILE A 245 6.17 -20.28 -21.70
C ILE A 245 6.53 -20.66 -20.27
N SER A 246 7.82 -20.58 -19.92
CA SER A 246 8.31 -20.93 -18.58
C SER A 246 8.67 -19.67 -17.80
N GLY A 247 7.85 -19.32 -16.82
CA GLY A 247 8.01 -18.14 -15.95
C GLY A 247 6.67 -17.50 -15.59
N CYS A 248 6.39 -17.35 -14.30
CA CYS A 248 5.13 -16.80 -13.78
C CYS A 248 5.21 -15.32 -13.36
N GLY A 249 6.32 -14.62 -13.67
CA GLY A 249 6.42 -13.17 -13.51
C GLY A 249 5.87 -12.40 -14.71
N ASP A 250 5.85 -11.07 -14.62
CA ASP A 250 5.28 -10.21 -15.66
C ASP A 250 5.84 -10.51 -17.07
N GLY A 251 7.16 -10.69 -17.23
CA GLY A 251 7.74 -10.99 -18.55
C GLY A 251 7.21 -12.30 -19.18
N GLY A 252 6.94 -13.33 -18.37
CA GLY A 252 6.37 -14.59 -18.85
C GLY A 252 4.89 -14.48 -19.15
N LEU A 253 4.12 -13.84 -18.27
CA LEU A 253 2.68 -13.65 -18.48
C LEU A 253 2.41 -12.75 -19.70
N VAL A 254 3.23 -11.72 -19.93
CA VAL A 254 3.12 -10.87 -21.12
C VAL A 254 3.41 -11.65 -22.40
N ASP A 255 4.47 -12.47 -22.45
CA ASP A 255 4.73 -13.29 -23.64
C ASP A 255 3.64 -14.35 -23.87
N LEU A 256 3.05 -14.91 -22.82
CA LEU A 256 1.87 -15.78 -22.93
C LEU A 256 0.67 -15.03 -23.55
N LEU A 257 0.37 -13.83 -23.07
CA LEU A 257 -0.71 -13.00 -23.61
C LEU A 257 -0.45 -12.62 -25.07
N ARG A 258 0.79 -12.30 -25.45
CA ARG A 258 1.19 -12.03 -26.84
C ARG A 258 0.98 -13.23 -27.77
N VAL A 259 1.26 -14.44 -27.28
CA VAL A 259 1.04 -15.68 -28.03
C VAL A 259 -0.45 -16.00 -28.16
N LYS A 260 -1.27 -15.73 -27.14
CA LYS A 260 -2.67 -16.17 -27.08
C LYS A 260 -3.72 -15.13 -27.45
N LEU A 261 -3.37 -13.85 -27.51
CA LEU A 261 -4.29 -12.77 -27.86
C LEU A 261 -3.89 -12.10 -29.17
N ASN A 262 -4.88 -11.80 -30.01
CA ASN A 262 -4.68 -11.04 -31.23
C ASN A 262 -4.37 -9.57 -30.90
N ARG A 263 -3.51 -8.96 -31.72
CA ARG A 263 -3.14 -7.53 -31.61
C ARG A 263 -2.86 -7.11 -30.16
N PHE A 264 -2.13 -7.94 -29.42
CA PHE A 264 -1.85 -7.66 -28.02
C PHE A 264 -0.89 -6.47 -27.92
N GLN A 265 -1.47 -5.31 -27.62
CA GLN A 265 -0.81 -4.12 -27.13
C GLN A 265 -1.53 -3.73 -25.85
N HIS A 266 -0.73 -3.49 -24.82
CA HIS A 266 -1.17 -3.32 -23.44
C HIS A 266 -2.22 -2.20 -23.29
N GLU A 267 -1.97 -1.05 -23.91
CA GLU A 267 -2.91 0.09 -23.97
C GLU A 267 -4.23 -0.28 -24.64
N THR A 268 -4.19 -0.85 -25.85
CA THR A 268 -5.39 -1.28 -26.58
C THR A 268 -6.21 -2.32 -25.81
N VAL A 269 -5.53 -3.22 -25.09
CA VAL A 269 -6.20 -4.21 -24.23
C VAL A 269 -6.84 -3.54 -23.02
N VAL A 270 -6.18 -2.57 -22.40
CA VAL A 270 -6.77 -1.81 -21.28
C VAL A 270 -7.97 -1.01 -21.75
N ASP A 271 -7.84 -0.24 -22.83
CA ASP A 271 -8.91 0.62 -23.32
C ASP A 271 -10.13 -0.17 -23.78
N GLU A 272 -9.93 -1.26 -24.53
CA GLU A 272 -11.05 -2.01 -25.08
C GLU A 272 -11.65 -3.02 -24.11
N LEU A 273 -10.86 -3.60 -23.20
CA LEU A 273 -11.35 -4.65 -22.29
C LEU A 273 -11.53 -4.18 -20.86
N LEU A 274 -10.74 -3.22 -20.37
CA LEU A 274 -10.60 -2.94 -18.93
C LEU A 274 -11.13 -1.57 -18.49
N SER A 275 -11.46 -0.71 -19.46
CA SER A 275 -12.09 0.61 -19.23
C SER A 275 -13.62 0.54 -19.07
N SER A 276 -14.24 -0.63 -19.22
CA SER A 276 -15.69 -0.78 -19.03
C SER A 276 -16.08 -0.58 -17.55
N PRO A 277 -17.08 0.28 -17.24
CA PRO A 277 -17.63 0.41 -15.89
C PRO A 277 -18.19 -0.89 -15.31
N SER A 278 -18.55 -1.86 -16.16
CA SER A 278 -19.04 -3.17 -15.71
C SER A 278 -18.00 -3.92 -14.87
N LEU A 279 -16.71 -3.57 -15.01
CA LEU A 279 -15.61 -4.18 -14.26
C LEU A 279 -15.33 -3.56 -12.90
N ASP A 280 -16.03 -2.50 -12.47
CA ASP A 280 -15.67 -1.80 -11.23
C ASP A 280 -15.70 -2.70 -9.98
N GLU A 281 -16.67 -3.60 -9.87
CA GLU A 281 -16.72 -4.57 -8.77
C GLU A 281 -15.61 -5.64 -8.88
N VAL A 282 -15.23 -6.02 -10.10
CA VAL A 282 -14.08 -6.90 -10.36
C VAL A 282 -12.80 -6.20 -9.91
N LYS A 283 -12.60 -4.93 -10.28
CA LYS A 283 -11.44 -4.12 -9.88
C LYS A 283 -11.33 -4.03 -8.36
N LYS A 284 -12.41 -3.69 -7.65
CA LYS A 284 -12.44 -3.65 -6.17
C LYS A 284 -12.07 -5.00 -5.56
N ARG A 285 -12.62 -6.11 -6.09
CA ARG A 285 -12.30 -7.45 -5.58
C ARG A 285 -10.84 -7.81 -5.82
N LEU A 286 -10.28 -7.46 -6.98
CA LEU A 286 -8.88 -7.71 -7.31
C LEU A 286 -7.92 -6.98 -6.35
N VAL A 287 -8.21 -5.72 -6.01
CA VAL A 287 -7.42 -4.96 -5.02
C VAL A 287 -7.51 -5.60 -3.63
N ALA A 288 -8.71 -6.02 -3.19
CA ALA A 288 -8.86 -6.72 -1.92
C ALA A 288 -8.08 -8.04 -1.88
N LEU A 289 -8.13 -8.82 -2.97
CA LEU A 289 -7.37 -10.06 -3.11
C LEU A 289 -5.86 -9.85 -3.07
N GLU A 290 -5.37 -8.72 -3.58
CA GLU A 290 -3.94 -8.39 -3.48
C GLU A 290 -3.52 -8.25 -2.03
N GLN A 291 -4.31 -7.53 -1.22
CA GLN A 291 -4.01 -7.35 0.20
C GLN A 291 -4.13 -8.65 0.99
N GLU A 292 -5.15 -9.47 0.71
CA GLU A 292 -5.31 -10.82 1.30
C GLU A 292 -4.08 -11.69 0.97
N ALA A 293 -3.64 -11.70 -0.29
CA ALA A 293 -2.49 -12.49 -0.72
C ALA A 293 -1.17 -12.01 -0.12
N LEU A 294 -0.97 -10.70 0.05
CA LEU A 294 0.19 -10.14 0.76
C LEU A 294 0.21 -10.61 2.23
N ASN A 295 -0.92 -10.55 2.92
CA ASN A 295 -1.01 -10.99 4.31
C ASN A 295 -0.74 -12.49 4.47
N ILE A 296 -1.29 -13.33 3.58
CA ILE A 296 -1.02 -14.77 3.58
C ILE A 296 0.45 -15.04 3.23
N HIS A 297 1.03 -14.29 2.29
CA HIS A 297 2.43 -14.47 1.92
C HIS A 297 3.36 -14.24 3.11
N GLU A 298 3.09 -13.20 3.91
CA GLU A 298 3.86 -12.91 5.12
C GLU A 298 3.70 -14.01 6.18
N ARG A 299 2.50 -14.59 6.33
CA ARG A 299 2.21 -15.59 7.37
C ARG A 299 2.61 -17.01 7.01
N GLU A 300 2.42 -17.39 5.75
CA GLU A 300 2.44 -18.79 5.28
C GLU A 300 3.33 -19.00 4.04
N GLY A 301 3.92 -17.94 3.49
CA GLY A 301 4.86 -18.00 2.37
C GLY A 301 4.25 -17.98 0.97
N GLU A 302 5.10 -18.06 -0.06
CA GLU A 302 4.74 -17.91 -1.48
C GLU A 302 3.76 -18.98 -1.97
N ALA A 303 3.88 -20.23 -1.51
CA ALA A 303 3.01 -21.31 -1.96
C ALA A 303 1.54 -21.08 -1.55
N ALA A 304 1.31 -20.64 -0.31
CA ALA A 304 -0.02 -20.36 0.22
C ALA A 304 -0.66 -19.15 -0.48
N SER A 305 0.08 -18.05 -0.66
CA SER A 305 -0.43 -16.86 -1.36
C SER A 305 -0.70 -17.14 -2.85
N SER A 306 0.15 -17.91 -3.52
CA SER A 306 -0.04 -18.29 -4.93
C SER A 306 -1.24 -19.21 -5.12
N LYS A 307 -1.49 -20.11 -4.16
CA LYS A 307 -2.70 -20.95 -4.11
C LYS A 307 -3.96 -20.09 -3.99
N LEU A 308 -4.00 -19.17 -3.01
CA LEU A 308 -5.11 -18.24 -2.83
C LEU A 308 -5.37 -17.47 -4.12
N LEU A 309 -4.34 -16.81 -4.67
CA LEU A 309 -4.45 -16.01 -5.88
C LEU A 309 -5.00 -16.83 -7.05
N THR A 310 -4.44 -18.00 -7.31
CA THR A 310 -4.89 -18.84 -8.42
C THR A 310 -6.36 -19.24 -8.24
N GLN A 311 -6.74 -19.75 -7.08
CA GLN A 311 -8.12 -20.21 -6.84
C GLN A 311 -9.13 -19.06 -6.92
N GLN A 312 -8.82 -17.93 -6.27
CA GLN A 312 -9.72 -16.78 -6.23
C GLN A 312 -9.86 -16.12 -7.60
N TYR A 313 -8.76 -15.98 -8.35
CA TYR A 313 -8.84 -15.45 -9.71
C TYR A 313 -9.64 -16.40 -10.59
N LEU A 314 -9.36 -17.70 -10.63
CA LEU A 314 -10.13 -18.64 -11.47
C LEU A 314 -11.63 -18.62 -11.17
N ASN A 315 -12.02 -18.47 -9.90
CA ASN A 315 -13.43 -18.40 -9.48
C ASN A 315 -14.07 -17.02 -9.64
N LEU A 316 -13.29 -15.97 -9.93
CA LEU A 316 -13.77 -14.60 -10.06
C LEU A 316 -14.84 -14.49 -11.15
N LYS A 317 -16.05 -14.11 -10.75
CA LYS A 317 -17.14 -13.78 -11.67
C LYS A 317 -16.79 -12.48 -12.40
N VAL A 318 -16.94 -12.50 -13.72
CA VAL A 318 -16.68 -11.35 -14.57
C VAL A 318 -17.90 -11.10 -15.46
N PRO A 319 -18.18 -9.84 -15.82
CA PRO A 319 -19.27 -9.47 -16.72
C PRO A 319 -19.23 -10.19 -18.08
N ASP A 320 -20.41 -10.41 -18.68
CA ASP A 320 -20.56 -11.13 -19.95
C ASP A 320 -20.03 -10.34 -21.15
N ASP A 321 -20.12 -9.01 -21.11
CA ASP A 321 -19.53 -8.10 -22.11
C ASP A 321 -18.01 -8.26 -22.15
N PHE A 322 -17.35 -8.26 -20.99
CA PHE A 322 -15.92 -8.53 -20.88
C PHE A 322 -15.58 -9.93 -21.38
N ASN A 323 -16.29 -10.97 -20.96
CA ASN A 323 -16.04 -12.35 -21.41
C ASN A 323 -16.12 -12.46 -22.93
N THR A 324 -17.16 -11.90 -23.52
CA THR A 324 -17.39 -11.91 -24.97
C THR A 324 -16.26 -11.19 -25.71
N ALA A 325 -15.87 -10.00 -25.24
CA ALA A 325 -14.79 -9.22 -25.83
C ALA A 325 -13.43 -9.93 -25.71
N PHE A 326 -13.14 -10.52 -24.54
CA PHE A 326 -11.91 -11.26 -24.29
C PHE A 326 -11.80 -12.53 -25.15
N GLN A 327 -12.89 -13.29 -25.30
CA GLN A 327 -12.93 -14.50 -26.14
C GLN A 327 -12.69 -14.17 -27.63
N LYS A 328 -13.24 -13.08 -28.15
CA LYS A 328 -13.00 -12.62 -29.54
C LYS A 328 -11.54 -12.30 -29.83
N ARG A 329 -10.75 -12.00 -28.80
CA ARG A 329 -9.31 -11.75 -28.95
C ARG A 329 -8.46 -13.02 -28.94
N GLN A 330 -9.01 -14.17 -28.54
CA GLN A 330 -8.22 -15.39 -28.43
C GLN A 330 -7.82 -15.95 -29.79
N ARG A 331 -6.53 -16.20 -29.94
CA ARG A 331 -5.90 -16.78 -31.12
C ARG A 331 -6.11 -18.29 -31.18
N GLN A 332 -6.46 -18.78 -32.36
CA GLN A 332 -6.65 -20.21 -32.65
C GLN A 332 -5.45 -20.84 -33.39
N ASP A 333 -4.64 -20.00 -34.05
CA ASP A 333 -3.41 -20.38 -34.76
C ASP A 333 -2.26 -20.81 -33.82
N THR A 334 -2.41 -20.53 -32.51
CA THR A 334 -1.42 -20.90 -31.49
C THR A 334 -2.01 -21.75 -30.37
N GLU A 335 -1.16 -22.63 -29.83
CA GLU A 335 -1.32 -23.27 -28.53
C GLU A 335 -0.22 -22.80 -27.58
N ALA A 336 -0.53 -22.75 -26.29
CA ALA A 336 0.44 -22.39 -25.27
C ALA A 336 0.25 -23.22 -24.00
N VAL A 337 1.36 -23.61 -23.38
CA VAL A 337 1.43 -24.18 -22.04
C VAL A 337 2.25 -23.23 -21.17
N LEU A 338 1.75 -22.89 -19.98
CA LEU A 338 2.43 -22.08 -18.99
C LEU A 338 3.13 -23.03 -18.02
N ASN A 339 4.37 -22.72 -17.69
CA ASN A 339 5.16 -23.48 -16.74
C ASN A 339 5.77 -22.56 -15.68
N GLY A 340 5.80 -23.05 -14.45
CA GLY A 340 6.42 -22.41 -13.30
C GLY A 340 6.96 -23.47 -12.34
N ARG A 341 7.81 -23.06 -11.38
CA ARG A 341 8.38 -24.00 -10.41
C ARG A 341 7.38 -24.51 -9.39
N GLY A 342 6.44 -23.67 -8.97
CA GLY A 342 5.43 -24.03 -7.97
C GLY A 342 4.20 -24.71 -8.57
N ASP A 343 3.29 -25.15 -7.70
CA ASP A 343 2.04 -25.80 -8.11
C ASP A 343 0.98 -24.82 -8.64
N TRP A 344 1.17 -23.52 -8.40
CA TRP A 344 0.18 -22.48 -8.66
C TRP A 344 0.73 -21.39 -9.61
N PRO A 345 0.06 -21.10 -10.75
CA PRO A 345 0.59 -20.22 -11.79
C PRO A 345 0.56 -18.73 -11.47
N LEU A 346 -0.33 -18.27 -10.58
CA LEU A 346 -0.50 -16.84 -10.31
C LEU A 346 0.20 -16.45 -9.00
N THR A 347 1.24 -15.61 -9.10
CA THR A 347 2.06 -15.20 -7.95
C THR A 347 2.11 -13.68 -7.78
N LEU A 348 2.53 -13.21 -6.60
CA LEU A 348 2.70 -11.78 -6.31
C LEU A 348 3.82 -11.11 -7.14
N ASN A 349 4.60 -11.89 -7.91
CA ASN A 349 5.66 -11.37 -8.78
C ASN A 349 5.14 -10.81 -10.12
N ALA A 350 3.84 -10.98 -10.42
CA ALA A 350 3.19 -10.43 -11.59
C ALA A 350 2.11 -9.38 -11.22
N SER A 351 1.81 -8.45 -12.13
CA SER A 351 0.77 -7.44 -11.92
C SER A 351 -0.61 -8.07 -11.79
N ILE A 352 -1.50 -7.37 -11.08
CA ILE A 352 -2.92 -7.71 -10.99
C ILE A 352 -3.49 -7.85 -12.41
N LEU A 353 -3.16 -6.89 -13.29
CA LEU A 353 -3.52 -6.91 -14.70
C LEU A 353 -3.15 -8.22 -15.41
N ASN A 354 -1.87 -8.60 -15.39
CA ASN A 354 -1.41 -9.77 -16.12
C ASN A 354 -1.95 -11.07 -15.50
N ARG A 355 -2.04 -11.15 -14.16
CA ARG A 355 -2.70 -12.27 -13.48
C ARG A 355 -4.18 -12.37 -13.85
N PHE A 356 -4.88 -11.25 -13.93
CA PHE A 356 -6.29 -11.22 -14.28
C PHE A 356 -6.52 -11.77 -15.69
N LEU A 357 -5.81 -11.24 -16.69
CA LEU A 357 -5.95 -11.69 -18.07
C LEU A 357 -5.51 -13.15 -18.26
N VAL A 358 -4.39 -13.57 -17.65
CA VAL A 358 -3.93 -14.97 -17.74
C VAL A 358 -4.89 -15.91 -17.02
N SER A 359 -5.50 -15.51 -15.89
CA SER A 359 -6.52 -16.33 -15.23
C SER A 359 -7.73 -16.60 -16.13
N ARG A 360 -8.07 -15.66 -17.04
CA ARG A 360 -9.13 -15.88 -18.03
C ARG A 360 -8.72 -16.91 -19.08
N LEU A 361 -7.44 -16.91 -19.51
CA LEU A 361 -6.91 -17.95 -20.41
C LEU A 361 -6.95 -19.33 -19.74
N LEU A 362 -6.48 -19.43 -18.49
CA LEU A 362 -6.50 -20.67 -17.72
C LEU A 362 -7.92 -21.22 -17.55
N ARG A 363 -8.88 -20.35 -17.22
CA ARG A 363 -10.31 -20.72 -17.13
C ARG A 363 -10.88 -21.19 -18.46
N ASN A 364 -10.35 -20.70 -19.58
CA ASN A 364 -10.76 -21.09 -20.93
C ASN A 364 -9.94 -22.29 -21.47
N GLY A 365 -9.40 -23.13 -20.58
CA GLY A 365 -8.78 -24.41 -20.93
C GLY A 365 -7.29 -24.35 -21.27
N MET A 366 -6.63 -23.22 -21.01
CA MET A 366 -5.18 -23.13 -21.16
C MET A 366 -4.45 -23.92 -20.06
N GLU A 367 -3.44 -24.68 -20.45
CA GLU A 367 -2.77 -25.65 -19.58
C GLU A 367 -1.63 -25.04 -18.75
N TYR A 368 -1.57 -25.41 -17.46
CA TYR A 368 -0.43 -25.13 -16.59
C TYR A 368 0.31 -26.42 -16.20
N ARG A 369 1.64 -26.37 -16.23
CA ARG A 369 2.52 -27.45 -15.75
C ARG A 369 3.50 -26.93 -14.71
N GLY A 370 3.35 -27.36 -13.46
CA GLY A 370 4.31 -27.08 -12.38
C GLY A 370 5.58 -27.93 -12.50
N GLY A 371 6.66 -27.46 -11.87
CA GLY A 371 7.93 -28.18 -11.74
C GLY A 371 8.95 -27.89 -12.84
N GLU A 372 10.13 -28.52 -12.70
CA GLU A 372 11.20 -28.41 -13.69
C GLU A 372 10.92 -29.26 -14.94
N PHE A 373 11.62 -28.93 -16.03
CA PHE A 373 11.55 -29.69 -17.27
C PHE A 373 12.92 -29.91 -17.91
N LYS A 374 13.08 -31.08 -18.50
CA LYS A 374 14.15 -31.44 -19.43
C LYS A 374 13.69 -31.21 -20.87
N HIS A 375 14.63 -30.93 -21.76
CA HIS A 375 14.32 -30.72 -23.17
C HIS A 375 15.40 -31.31 -24.07
N GLU A 376 15.01 -31.66 -25.28
CA GLU A 376 15.89 -32.08 -26.36
C GLU A 376 15.40 -31.47 -27.68
N LYS A 377 16.29 -30.83 -28.45
CA LYS A 377 15.95 -30.28 -29.76
C LYS A 377 15.95 -31.42 -30.79
N LYS A 378 14.81 -31.69 -31.42
CA LYS A 378 14.63 -32.68 -32.49
C LYS A 378 14.76 -32.02 -33.88
N GLU A 379 14.76 -32.84 -34.93
CA GLU A 379 14.77 -32.37 -36.32
C GLU A 379 13.56 -31.44 -36.58
N GLY A 380 13.76 -30.39 -37.39
CA GLY A 380 12.68 -29.45 -37.76
C GLY A 380 12.36 -28.35 -36.75
N ASN A 381 13.28 -28.00 -35.83
CA ASN A 381 13.09 -26.98 -34.77
C ASN A 381 11.95 -27.29 -33.77
N ILE A 382 11.65 -28.57 -33.57
CA ILE A 382 10.70 -29.01 -32.53
C ILE A 382 11.49 -29.42 -31.29
N TYR A 383 11.01 -29.04 -30.12
CA TYR A 383 11.54 -29.44 -28.83
C TYR A 383 10.67 -30.54 -28.23
N GLU A 384 11.28 -31.67 -27.91
CA GLU A 384 10.69 -32.66 -26.99
C GLU A 384 10.97 -32.20 -25.56
N VAL A 385 9.92 -32.08 -24.74
CA VAL A 385 9.98 -31.61 -23.36
C VAL A 385 9.44 -32.68 -22.44
N ARG A 386 10.17 -32.95 -21.35
CA ARG A 386 9.77 -33.90 -20.30
C ARG A 386 9.68 -33.17 -18.97
N PHE A 387 8.46 -33.09 -18.43
CA PHE A 387 8.21 -32.65 -17.06
C PHE A 387 8.44 -33.80 -16.08
N GLU A 388 8.51 -33.51 -14.78
CA GLU A 388 8.72 -34.52 -13.73
C GLU A 388 7.64 -35.60 -13.71
N SER A 389 6.42 -35.26 -14.12
CA SER A 389 5.31 -36.21 -14.31
C SER A 389 4.68 -36.05 -15.68
N GLY A 390 4.23 -37.16 -16.27
CA GLY A 390 3.58 -37.21 -17.58
C GLY A 390 4.45 -37.72 -18.72
N SER A 391 3.83 -37.89 -19.89
CA SER A 391 4.52 -38.28 -21.13
C SER A 391 5.29 -37.09 -21.71
N PRO A 392 6.36 -37.34 -22.50
CA PRO A 392 7.02 -36.30 -23.27
C PRO A 392 6.03 -35.55 -24.17
N ASP A 393 6.26 -34.25 -24.32
CA ASP A 393 5.39 -33.36 -25.09
C ASP A 393 6.21 -32.49 -26.04
N HIS A 394 5.59 -32.01 -27.12
CA HIS A 394 6.30 -31.36 -28.23
C HIS A 394 5.92 -29.89 -28.37
N PHE A 395 6.94 -29.05 -28.55
CA PHE A 395 6.80 -27.60 -28.66
C PHE A 395 7.62 -27.07 -29.82
N HIS A 396 7.07 -26.12 -30.57
CA HIS A 396 7.79 -25.44 -31.64
C HIS A 396 8.71 -24.35 -31.11
N ARG A 397 8.43 -23.85 -29.89
CA ARG A 397 9.23 -22.82 -29.24
C ARG A 397 9.09 -22.92 -27.73
N ILE A 398 10.22 -22.76 -27.04
CA ILE A 398 10.29 -22.64 -25.58
C ILE A 398 10.80 -21.25 -25.25
N ILE A 399 10.07 -20.52 -24.40
CA ILE A 399 10.41 -19.16 -23.96
C ILE A 399 10.62 -19.20 -22.46
N CYS A 400 11.85 -18.94 -22.02
CA CYS A 400 12.20 -18.90 -20.60
C CYS A 400 12.27 -17.45 -20.10
N ARG A 401 11.53 -17.15 -19.02
CA ARG A 401 11.47 -15.86 -18.33
C ARG A 401 11.71 -16.08 -16.83
N TRP A 402 12.93 -16.52 -16.50
CA TRP A 402 13.34 -16.91 -15.14
C TRP A 402 13.99 -15.78 -14.33
N GLY A 403 13.76 -14.53 -14.75
CA GLY A 403 14.44 -13.37 -14.20
C GLY A 403 15.87 -13.21 -14.73
N ALA A 404 16.49 -12.11 -14.29
CA ALA A 404 17.82 -11.70 -14.72
C ALA A 404 18.92 -12.19 -13.78
N LEU A 405 20.14 -12.27 -14.31
CA LEU A 405 21.36 -12.36 -13.51
C LEU A 405 21.69 -10.97 -12.98
N SER A 406 21.87 -10.85 -11.66
CA SER A 406 22.18 -9.58 -10.99
C SER A 406 23.43 -8.93 -11.58
N ALA A 407 23.22 -7.83 -12.32
CA ALA A 407 24.30 -7.07 -12.94
C ALA A 407 25.25 -6.48 -11.90
N VAL A 408 24.70 -6.04 -10.77
CA VAL A 408 25.47 -5.42 -9.69
C VAL A 408 26.35 -6.45 -8.95
N ASP A 409 25.86 -7.67 -8.71
CA ASP A 409 26.68 -8.74 -8.11
C ASP A 409 27.78 -9.20 -9.05
N THR A 410 27.51 -9.22 -10.35
CA THR A 410 28.49 -9.63 -11.38
C THR A 410 29.56 -8.56 -11.59
N SER A 411 29.17 -7.28 -11.54
CA SER A 411 30.07 -6.16 -11.83
C SER A 411 30.88 -5.72 -10.62
N PHE A 412 30.36 -5.90 -9.40
CA PHE A 412 30.97 -5.45 -8.15
C PHE A 412 30.91 -6.54 -7.06
N PRO A 413 31.49 -7.73 -7.28
CA PRO A 413 31.42 -8.84 -6.35
C PRO A 413 32.03 -8.52 -4.97
N GLU A 414 32.93 -7.54 -4.87
CA GLU A 414 33.54 -7.08 -3.62
C GLU A 414 32.54 -6.49 -2.62
N PHE A 415 31.35 -6.09 -3.06
CA PHE A 415 30.28 -5.56 -2.19
C PHE A 415 29.12 -6.54 -2.02
N LYS A 416 29.24 -7.79 -2.49
CA LYS A 416 28.14 -8.76 -2.54
C LYS A 416 27.47 -8.97 -1.18
N ASP A 417 28.24 -9.19 -0.12
CA ASP A 417 27.70 -9.39 1.24
C ASP A 417 26.91 -8.16 1.74
N LYS A 418 27.25 -6.97 1.26
CA LYS A 418 26.57 -5.71 1.58
C LYS A 418 25.30 -5.53 0.75
N PHE A 419 25.28 -6.07 -0.47
CA PHE A 419 24.12 -6.09 -1.34
C PHE A 419 23.03 -7.03 -0.83
N ASP A 420 23.39 -8.12 -0.17
CA ASP A 420 22.42 -9.03 0.45
C ASP A 420 21.51 -8.28 1.43
N LYS A 421 22.09 -7.43 2.30
CA LYS A 421 21.35 -6.53 3.22
C LYS A 421 20.43 -5.51 2.51
N LEU A 422 20.71 -5.19 1.24
CA LEU A 422 19.86 -4.29 0.44
C LEU A 422 18.70 -5.04 -0.23
N ARG A 423 18.86 -6.33 -0.54
CA ARG A 423 17.76 -7.14 -1.12
C ARG A 423 16.61 -7.27 -0.15
N ASP A 424 16.90 -7.49 1.14
CA ASP A 424 15.88 -7.56 2.20
C ASP A 424 15.04 -6.27 2.27
N ARG A 425 15.63 -5.11 1.94
CA ARG A 425 14.91 -3.83 1.92
C ARG A 425 14.03 -3.67 0.69
N GLY A 426 14.43 -4.24 -0.45
CA GLY A 426 13.72 -4.15 -1.73
C GLY A 426 12.32 -4.78 -1.71
N GLU A 427 12.03 -5.64 -0.72
CA GLU A 427 10.70 -6.23 -0.52
C GLU A 427 9.62 -5.20 -0.19
N LEU A 428 10.00 -4.07 0.41
CA LEU A 428 9.09 -3.00 0.84
C LEU A 428 8.48 -2.19 -0.32
N ASP A 429 9.11 -2.21 -1.51
CA ASP A 429 8.67 -1.50 -2.73
C ASP A 429 8.27 -0.02 -2.51
N GLN A 430 8.91 0.62 -1.54
CA GLN A 430 8.53 1.96 -1.04
C GLN A 430 9.12 3.10 -1.89
N THR A 431 10.11 2.81 -2.73
CA THR A 431 10.92 3.83 -3.43
C THR A 431 10.37 4.23 -4.81
N ARG A 432 9.31 3.58 -5.30
CA ARG A 432 8.71 3.86 -6.62
C ARG A 432 7.73 5.03 -6.65
N TRP A 433 7.48 5.65 -5.50
CA TRP A 433 6.53 6.75 -5.35
C TRP A 433 7.25 8.08 -5.27
N ARG A 434 6.71 9.12 -5.92
CA ARG A 434 7.33 10.45 -5.96
C ARG A 434 7.37 11.04 -4.55
N LEU A 435 8.53 11.52 -4.10
CA LEU A 435 8.70 12.16 -2.79
C LEU A 435 9.00 13.67 -2.85
N TRP A 436 9.29 14.18 -4.03
CA TRP A 436 9.58 15.60 -4.23
C TRP A 436 8.29 16.40 -4.48
N THR A 437 8.29 17.67 -4.06
CA THR A 437 7.19 18.59 -4.31
C THR A 437 7.14 19.05 -5.76
N LYS A 438 5.95 19.48 -6.22
CA LYS A 438 5.77 20.06 -7.56
C LYS A 438 6.72 21.25 -7.73
N GLY A 439 7.42 21.29 -8.86
CA GLY A 439 8.38 22.34 -9.17
C GLY A 439 9.80 22.16 -8.60
N TYR A 440 10.06 21.14 -7.79
CA TYR A 440 11.39 20.97 -7.16
C TYR A 440 12.56 20.90 -8.17
N PHE A 441 12.32 20.22 -9.29
CA PHE A 441 13.30 20.03 -10.36
C PHE A 441 13.12 21.02 -11.52
N ASP A 442 12.15 21.94 -11.45
CA ASP A 442 11.90 22.90 -12.52
C ASP A 442 13.05 23.89 -12.62
N LEU A 443 13.34 24.32 -13.85
CA LEU A 443 14.28 25.41 -14.09
C LEU A 443 13.71 26.67 -13.45
N LYS A 444 14.44 27.29 -12.52
CA LYS A 444 14.08 28.63 -12.03
C LYS A 444 13.92 29.55 -13.25
N ARG A 445 12.75 30.18 -13.41
CA ARG A 445 12.68 31.39 -14.25
C ARG A 445 13.71 32.36 -13.67
N ARG A 446 14.59 32.88 -14.53
CA ARG A 446 15.63 33.86 -14.14
C ARG A 446 14.95 34.97 -13.31
N GLY A 447 15.16 35.00 -11.99
CA GLY A 447 14.68 36.07 -11.11
C GLY A 447 14.15 35.69 -9.71
N GLU A 448 13.73 34.45 -9.45
CA GLU A 448 13.06 34.13 -8.16
C GLU A 448 13.98 33.48 -7.11
N ARG A 449 13.98 34.05 -5.90
CA ARG A 449 14.62 33.47 -4.71
C ARG A 449 13.67 32.48 -4.03
N PRO A 450 14.17 31.44 -3.33
CA PRO A 450 13.32 30.49 -2.62
C PRO A 450 12.70 31.18 -1.39
N GLY A 451 11.36 31.22 -1.30
CA GLY A 451 10.67 31.56 -0.04
C GLY A 451 9.48 32.54 -0.11
N GLU A 452 9.14 33.13 -1.25
CA GLU A 452 7.96 34.02 -1.33
C GLU A 452 6.80 33.34 -2.07
N THR A 453 5.99 32.58 -1.35
CA THR A 453 4.57 32.42 -1.70
C THR A 453 3.92 33.79 -1.58
N GLN A 454 3.75 34.50 -2.70
CA GLN A 454 2.81 35.60 -2.77
C GLN A 454 1.40 35.03 -2.57
N SER A 455 0.86 35.22 -1.37
CA SER A 455 -0.57 35.20 -1.14
C SER A 455 -1.18 36.24 -2.08
N GLY A 456 -1.86 35.79 -3.13
CA GLY A 456 -2.66 36.65 -3.99
C GLY A 456 -3.76 37.31 -3.16
N SER A 457 -3.53 38.56 -2.78
CA SER A 457 -4.54 39.46 -2.26
C SER A 457 -5.53 39.78 -3.38
N LEU A 458 -6.78 39.38 -3.17
CA LEU A 458 -7.90 39.91 -3.95
C LEU A 458 -8.05 41.40 -3.63
N PRO A 459 -8.14 42.30 -4.63
CA PRO A 459 -8.46 43.69 -4.38
C PRO A 459 -9.96 43.83 -4.15
N ALA A 460 -10.35 44.18 -2.93
CA ALA A 460 -11.67 44.71 -2.62
C ALA A 460 -11.62 46.25 -2.67
N ARG A 461 -12.39 46.87 -3.58
CA ARG A 461 -13.22 48.06 -3.32
C ARG A 461 -13.98 48.55 -4.56
N ALA A 462 -15.31 48.65 -4.42
CA ALA A 462 -16.12 49.89 -4.50
C ALA A 462 -17.51 49.58 -5.10
N ALA A 463 -18.64 50.17 -4.72
CA ALA A 463 -19.18 50.83 -3.53
C ALA A 463 -20.64 51.22 -3.89
N LEU A 464 -21.44 51.62 -2.87
CA LEU A 464 -22.70 52.40 -2.91
C LEU A 464 -23.97 51.56 -3.19
N ASN A 465 -25.11 51.67 -2.49
CA ASN A 465 -25.73 52.64 -1.57
C ASN A 465 -26.95 51.90 -0.92
N SER A 466 -27.66 52.28 0.15
CA SER A 466 -27.71 53.41 1.09
C SER A 466 -28.83 53.10 2.11
N GLU A 467 -28.67 53.57 3.35
CA GLU A 467 -29.71 54.13 4.27
C GLU A 467 -30.82 53.18 4.79
N SER A 468 -31.27 53.21 6.06
CA SER A 468 -31.15 54.17 7.17
C SER A 468 -31.64 53.51 8.48
N ALA A 469 -31.02 53.85 9.61
CA ALA A 469 -31.36 53.52 11.01
C ALA A 469 -32.39 54.53 11.59
N PRO A 470 -32.58 54.71 12.92
CA PRO A 470 -32.51 53.84 14.13
C PRO A 470 -33.89 53.90 14.90
N GLU A 471 -34.18 53.38 16.10
CA GLU A 471 -33.71 53.61 17.49
C GLU A 471 -34.47 52.62 18.42
N VAL A 472 -33.83 51.87 19.34
CA VAL A 472 -33.48 52.13 20.77
C VAL A 472 -34.63 51.97 21.80
N SER A 473 -34.38 51.03 22.75
CA SER A 473 -34.84 50.90 24.17
C SER A 473 -36.35 50.85 24.45
N SER A 474 -36.91 50.27 25.50
CA SER A 474 -36.58 49.41 26.66
C SER A 474 -37.86 49.42 27.51
N SER A 475 -38.23 48.35 28.22
CA SER A 475 -38.76 48.44 29.61
C SER A 475 -39.47 47.16 30.10
N ASP A 476 -39.01 46.78 31.28
CA ASP A 476 -39.56 45.97 32.38
C ASP A 476 -41.08 45.78 32.55
N ALA A 477 -41.45 44.50 32.74
CA ALA A 477 -42.01 43.84 33.94
C ALA A 477 -43.25 44.33 34.73
N VAL A 478 -44.05 43.30 35.11
CA VAL A 478 -44.80 43.04 36.38
C VAL A 478 -46.34 43.16 36.41
N SER A 479 -46.96 42.02 36.79
CA SER A 479 -48.23 41.71 37.52
C SER A 479 -49.58 42.25 36.99
N GLU A 480 -50.78 41.71 37.27
CA GLU A 480 -51.28 40.91 38.41
C GLU A 480 -52.69 40.33 38.11
N THR A 481 -53.08 39.30 38.89
CA THR A 481 -54.45 38.85 39.29
C THR A 481 -55.31 37.87 38.43
N ALA A 482 -55.80 36.85 39.16
CA ALA A 482 -56.72 35.74 38.83
C ALA A 482 -58.21 36.16 39.08
N PRO A 483 -59.30 35.31 39.18
CA PRO A 483 -59.36 33.91 39.67
C PRO A 483 -60.50 32.97 39.13
N SER A 484 -60.57 31.76 39.73
CA SER A 484 -61.72 30.83 39.88
C SER A 484 -62.17 30.00 38.67
N GLY A 485 -62.55 28.72 38.76
CA GLY A 485 -62.72 27.77 39.87
C GLY A 485 -63.39 26.50 39.31
N GLY A 486 -63.20 25.34 39.95
CA GLY A 486 -63.86 24.07 39.59
C GLY A 486 -63.19 22.86 40.29
N GLU A 487 -63.99 22.04 40.96
CA GLU A 487 -63.62 21.19 42.11
C GLU A 487 -63.04 19.78 41.82
N SER A 488 -62.40 19.26 42.88
CA SER A 488 -61.74 17.96 43.18
C SER A 488 -62.71 16.73 43.12
N PRO A 489 -62.25 15.44 43.09
CA PRO A 489 -61.56 14.82 44.23
C PRO A 489 -60.50 13.72 43.92
N PHE A 490 -59.45 13.69 44.75
CA PHE A 490 -58.44 12.61 44.93
C PHE A 490 -59.09 11.24 45.31
N PRO A 491 -58.43 10.05 45.21
CA PRO A 491 -56.99 9.85 45.44
C PRO A 491 -56.28 8.79 44.58
N ASN A 492 -54.97 8.93 44.37
CA ASN A 492 -54.13 7.74 44.47
C ASN A 492 -52.72 8.07 44.93
N VAL A 493 -52.44 7.68 46.17
CA VAL A 493 -51.15 7.72 46.85
C VAL A 493 -50.22 6.65 46.24
N ASN A 494 -50.08 6.64 44.91
CA ASN A 494 -49.27 5.66 44.17
C ASN A 494 -48.46 6.26 42.99
N ASN A 495 -48.58 7.57 42.72
CA ASN A 495 -47.93 8.19 41.55
C ASN A 495 -46.50 8.72 41.79
N SER A 496 -46.00 8.75 43.03
CA SER A 496 -44.63 9.22 43.32
C SER A 496 -43.54 8.16 43.09
N LYS A 497 -43.91 6.88 42.91
CA LYS A 497 -42.97 5.79 42.58
C LYS A 497 -42.80 5.57 41.07
N LYS A 498 -43.78 5.93 40.24
CA LYS A 498 -43.75 5.69 38.78
C LYS A 498 -42.92 6.71 37.99
N GLN A 499 -42.95 7.98 38.39
CA GLN A 499 -42.24 9.06 37.67
C GLN A 499 -40.71 8.85 37.54
N PRO A 500 -39.98 8.39 38.58
CA PRO A 500 -38.56 8.10 38.43
C PRO A 500 -38.30 6.90 37.51
N GLN A 501 -39.07 5.81 37.64
CA GLN A 501 -38.87 4.61 36.84
C GLN A 501 -39.11 4.86 35.33
N GLU A 502 -40.13 5.65 35.00
CA GLU A 502 -40.41 6.08 33.62
C GLU A 502 -39.26 6.94 33.04
N LEU A 503 -38.65 7.80 33.86
CA LEU A 503 -37.49 8.61 33.45
C LEU A 503 -36.25 7.74 33.16
N TYR A 504 -35.92 6.78 34.05
CA TYR A 504 -34.80 5.87 33.79
C TYR A 504 -35.07 4.92 32.64
N ALA A 505 -36.31 4.47 32.43
CA ALA A 505 -36.66 3.65 31.28
C ALA A 505 -36.31 4.36 29.96
N GLY A 506 -36.64 5.65 29.82
CA GLY A 506 -36.24 6.45 28.66
C GLY A 506 -34.72 6.58 28.50
N LEU A 507 -33.98 6.80 29.60
CA LEU A 507 -32.51 6.86 29.58
C LEU A 507 -31.87 5.52 29.18
N ILE A 508 -32.43 4.40 29.66
CA ILE A 508 -31.98 3.05 29.34
C ILE A 508 -32.22 2.73 27.86
N GLU A 509 -33.39 3.08 27.32
CA GLU A 509 -33.69 2.93 25.89
C GLU A 509 -32.77 3.77 25.01
N GLU A 510 -32.52 5.02 25.39
CA GLU A 510 -31.57 5.89 24.69
C GLU A 510 -30.16 5.30 24.69
N TRP A 511 -29.65 4.90 25.86
CA TRP A 511 -28.32 4.27 25.96
C TRP A 511 -28.24 2.98 25.16
N ALA A 512 -29.24 2.09 25.27
CA ALA A 512 -29.22 0.81 24.55
C ALA A 512 -29.21 1.01 23.04
N ARG A 513 -29.92 2.03 22.55
CA ARG A 513 -29.91 2.43 21.13
C ARG A 513 -28.57 3.04 20.72
N PHE A 514 -28.00 3.93 21.54
CA PHE A 514 -26.70 4.55 21.27
C PHE A 514 -25.54 3.57 21.40
N ALA A 515 -25.63 2.52 22.20
CA ALA A 515 -24.62 1.47 22.29
C ALA A 515 -24.84 0.33 21.27
N ASP A 516 -25.99 0.34 20.57
CA ASP A 516 -26.47 -0.71 19.65
C ASP A 516 -26.34 -2.13 20.23
N LEU A 517 -26.89 -2.35 21.42
CA LEU A 517 -26.74 -3.59 22.19
C LEU A 517 -27.21 -4.84 21.43
N ASP A 518 -28.20 -4.70 20.55
CA ASP A 518 -28.76 -5.81 19.79
C ASP A 518 -27.80 -6.33 18.72
N LYS A 519 -26.83 -5.50 18.31
CA LYS A 519 -25.75 -5.86 17.38
C LYS A 519 -24.38 -5.89 18.05
N TRP A 520 -24.34 -5.92 19.38
CA TRP A 520 -23.09 -5.81 20.15
C TRP A 520 -22.07 -6.86 19.71
N GLU A 521 -22.44 -8.14 19.72
CA GLU A 521 -21.54 -9.22 19.32
C GLU A 521 -21.00 -8.99 17.90
N ALA A 522 -21.89 -8.77 16.93
CA ALA A 522 -21.51 -8.60 15.53
C ALA A 522 -20.56 -7.41 15.30
N ARG A 523 -20.70 -6.34 16.10
CA ARG A 523 -19.89 -5.12 15.96
C ARG A 523 -18.60 -5.18 16.76
N MET A 524 -18.69 -5.51 18.04
CA MET A 524 -17.55 -5.51 18.96
C MET A 524 -16.57 -6.66 18.69
N SER A 525 -17.07 -7.81 18.21
CA SER A 525 -16.20 -8.94 17.85
C SER A 525 -15.16 -8.57 16.80
N SER A 526 -15.40 -7.55 15.96
CA SER A 526 -14.42 -7.11 14.96
C SER A 526 -13.08 -6.63 15.53
N VAL A 527 -13.03 -6.28 16.81
CA VAL A 527 -11.77 -5.97 17.54
C VAL A 527 -10.90 -7.22 17.70
N PHE A 528 -11.51 -8.41 17.78
CA PHE A 528 -10.86 -9.69 18.09
C PHE A 528 -10.77 -10.63 16.87
N LEU A 529 -11.12 -10.12 15.69
CA LEU A 529 -11.13 -10.88 14.44
C LEU A 529 -9.89 -10.60 13.62
N GLU A 530 -9.23 -11.69 13.20
CA GLU A 530 -7.94 -11.65 12.49
C GLU A 530 -6.84 -10.98 13.35
N ASP A 531 -5.59 -11.04 12.92
CA ASP A 531 -4.39 -10.63 13.67
C ASP A 531 -4.23 -9.10 13.89
N GLN A 532 -5.32 -8.32 13.82
CA GLN A 532 -5.31 -6.87 14.02
C GLN A 532 -6.70 -6.29 14.37
N PRO A 533 -6.82 -5.48 15.44
CA PRO A 533 -8.05 -4.78 15.81
C PRO A 533 -8.56 -3.85 14.72
N ARG A 534 -9.88 -3.86 14.54
CA ARG A 534 -10.57 -2.98 13.60
C ARG A 534 -11.98 -2.67 14.06
N LEU A 535 -12.49 -1.52 13.65
CA LEU A 535 -13.87 -1.10 13.87
C LEU A 535 -14.43 -0.45 12.60
N SER A 536 -15.73 -0.63 12.35
CA SER A 536 -16.40 0.17 11.31
C SER A 536 -16.49 1.64 11.75
N ILE A 537 -16.46 2.58 10.79
CA ILE A 537 -16.63 4.02 11.07
C ILE A 537 -17.92 4.23 11.89
N ASN A 538 -19.01 3.58 11.47
CA ASN A 538 -20.29 3.67 12.18
C ASN A 538 -20.18 3.23 13.65
N MET A 539 -19.40 2.19 13.96
CA MET A 539 -19.23 1.73 15.34
C MET A 539 -18.42 2.73 16.18
N VAL A 540 -17.35 3.28 15.61
CA VAL A 540 -16.55 4.34 16.26
C VAL A 540 -17.44 5.56 16.57
N ASP A 541 -18.20 6.03 15.58
CA ASP A 541 -19.12 7.17 15.75
C ASP A 541 -20.19 6.90 16.83
N THR A 542 -20.70 5.67 16.85
CA THR A 542 -21.73 5.21 17.79
C THR A 542 -21.17 5.18 19.22
N LEU A 543 -19.98 4.61 19.42
CA LEU A 543 -19.28 4.60 20.71
C LEU A 543 -18.90 6.00 21.18
N GLY A 544 -18.42 6.86 20.27
CA GLY A 544 -18.13 8.26 20.59
C GLY A 544 -19.38 9.02 21.01
N SER A 545 -20.50 8.79 20.31
CA SER A 545 -21.79 9.40 20.62
C SER A 545 -22.33 8.96 21.98
N VAL A 546 -22.24 7.67 22.34
CA VAL A 546 -22.71 7.21 23.65
C VAL A 546 -21.83 7.71 24.79
N SER A 547 -20.51 7.78 24.61
CA SER A 547 -19.59 8.34 25.61
C SER A 547 -19.88 9.83 25.87
N ASP A 548 -20.02 10.64 24.80
CA ASP A 548 -20.40 12.06 24.91
C ASP A 548 -21.79 12.24 25.54
N TRP A 549 -22.76 11.39 25.17
CA TRP A 549 -24.11 11.40 25.72
C TRP A 549 -24.12 11.12 27.24
N ILE A 550 -23.31 10.16 27.72
CA ILE A 550 -23.18 9.85 29.15
C ILE A 550 -22.55 11.04 29.88
N PHE A 551 -21.46 11.58 29.34
CA PHE A 551 -20.70 12.67 29.95
C PHE A 551 -21.56 13.94 30.14
N ARG A 552 -22.39 14.29 29.16
CA ARG A 552 -23.24 15.48 29.20
C ARG A 552 -24.50 15.35 30.07
N ARG A 553 -24.78 14.14 30.58
CA ARG A 553 -26.06 13.86 31.23
C ARG A 553 -26.10 14.43 32.65
N ILE A 554 -27.19 15.13 32.96
CA ILE A 554 -27.58 15.43 34.34
C ILE A 554 -28.37 14.24 34.86
N TRP A 555 -27.81 13.54 35.85
CA TRP A 555 -28.40 12.35 36.43
C TRP A 555 -29.45 12.67 37.51
N PRO A 556 -30.59 11.94 37.60
CA PRO A 556 -31.65 12.24 38.57
C PRO A 556 -31.30 11.97 40.05
N GLN A 557 -30.16 11.35 40.33
CA GLN A 557 -29.65 11.03 41.68
C GLN A 557 -30.54 10.09 42.50
N LYS A 558 -31.32 9.22 41.82
CA LYS A 558 -32.23 8.28 42.50
C LYS A 558 -31.62 6.90 42.73
N TYR A 559 -30.96 6.36 41.72
CA TYR A 559 -30.32 5.05 41.75
C TYR A 559 -28.82 5.21 41.53
N LEU A 560 -28.11 5.65 42.58
CA LEU A 560 -26.71 6.04 42.51
C LEU A 560 -25.79 4.93 41.98
N ASP A 561 -26.11 3.67 42.27
CA ASP A 561 -25.35 2.51 41.78
C ASP A 561 -25.56 2.24 40.29
N LEU A 562 -26.77 2.46 39.77
CA LEU A 562 -27.05 2.38 38.34
C LEU A 562 -26.40 3.55 37.57
N GLU A 563 -26.48 4.76 38.11
CA GLU A 563 -25.83 5.94 37.52
C GLU A 563 -24.31 5.78 37.50
N ALA A 564 -23.72 5.28 38.59
CA ALA A 564 -22.29 5.00 38.65
C ALA A 564 -21.87 3.91 37.64
N ALA A 565 -22.73 2.92 37.35
CA ALA A 565 -22.48 1.94 36.30
C ALA A 565 -22.47 2.57 34.89
N PHE A 566 -23.36 3.52 34.61
CA PHE A 566 -23.31 4.31 33.37
C PHE A 566 -22.01 5.11 33.24
N LEU A 567 -21.61 5.81 34.31
CA LEU A 567 -20.36 6.57 34.32
C LEU A 567 -19.15 5.66 34.10
N ASN A 568 -19.10 4.50 34.77
CA ASN A 568 -18.06 3.49 34.57
C ASN A 568 -17.97 3.02 33.10
N PHE A 569 -19.11 2.76 32.45
CA PHE A 569 -19.14 2.43 31.03
C PHE A 569 -18.62 3.58 30.16
N GLY A 570 -19.01 4.83 30.48
CA GLY A 570 -18.53 6.02 29.80
C GLY A 570 -17.01 6.15 29.85
N ASP A 571 -16.41 5.94 31.03
CA ASP A 571 -14.97 6.02 31.26
C ASP A 571 -14.21 4.92 30.50
N VAL A 572 -14.67 3.67 30.55
CA VAL A 572 -14.08 2.57 29.77
C VAL A 572 -14.19 2.85 28.27
N CYS A 573 -15.33 3.35 27.81
CA CYS A 573 -15.57 3.66 26.40
C CYS A 573 -14.63 4.76 25.90
N GLY A 574 -14.42 5.80 26.70
CA GLY A 574 -13.49 6.88 26.41
C GLY A 574 -12.05 6.37 26.26
N ASP A 575 -11.56 5.66 27.28
CA ASP A 575 -10.20 5.09 27.26
C ASP A 575 -10.02 4.08 26.11
N PHE A 576 -11.03 3.26 25.82
CA PHE A 576 -11.02 2.33 24.68
C PHE A 576 -10.83 3.07 23.35
N LEU A 577 -11.64 4.10 23.08
CA LEU A 577 -11.55 4.87 21.85
C LEU A 577 -10.22 5.63 21.76
N ASP A 578 -9.80 6.26 22.85
CA ASP A 578 -8.55 7.01 22.91
C ASP A 578 -7.35 6.10 22.62
N VAL A 579 -7.28 4.91 23.25
CA VAL A 579 -6.22 3.94 23.01
C VAL A 579 -6.28 3.43 21.57
N PHE A 580 -7.46 3.00 21.09
CA PHE A 580 -7.63 2.51 19.72
C PHE A 580 -7.21 3.53 18.66
N HIS A 581 -7.46 4.83 18.89
CA HIS A 581 -7.09 5.89 17.96
C HIS A 581 -5.61 6.29 17.99
N ARG A 582 -4.80 5.86 18.97
CA ARG A 582 -3.35 6.14 18.99
C ARG A 582 -2.62 5.61 17.76
N HIS A 583 -3.05 4.46 17.25
CA HIS A 583 -2.40 3.77 16.13
C HIS A 583 -3.37 3.31 15.04
N SER A 584 -4.63 3.74 15.03
CA SER A 584 -5.56 3.35 13.97
C SER A 584 -5.56 4.33 12.80
N VAL A 585 -5.72 3.79 11.59
CA VAL A 585 -5.91 4.54 10.35
C VAL A 585 -7.14 4.10 9.60
N MET A 586 -7.65 5.01 8.77
CA MET A 586 -8.79 4.76 7.90
C MET A 586 -8.40 3.90 6.71
N ARG A 587 -9.06 2.74 6.56
CA ARG A 587 -8.94 1.85 5.40
C ARG A 587 -10.32 1.48 4.88
N GLY A 588 -10.76 2.17 3.83
CA GLY A 588 -12.13 2.05 3.32
C GLY A 588 -13.15 2.54 4.35
N ALA A 589 -14.14 1.69 4.68
CA ALA A 589 -15.20 2.02 5.64
C ALA A 589 -14.88 1.60 7.10
N LYS A 590 -13.61 1.38 7.43
CA LYS A 590 -13.17 0.86 8.74
C LYS A 590 -11.91 1.59 9.23
N HIS A 591 -11.79 1.74 10.54
CA HIS A 591 -10.53 2.00 11.23
C HIS A 591 -9.81 0.68 11.50
N VAL A 592 -8.51 0.64 11.26
CA VAL A 592 -7.66 -0.54 11.50
C VAL A 592 -6.38 -0.10 12.20
N THR A 593 -5.98 -0.82 13.24
CA THR A 593 -4.70 -0.57 13.91
C THR A 593 -3.52 -0.85 12.98
N GLU A 594 -2.66 0.15 12.78
CA GLU A 594 -1.47 0.04 11.94
C GLU A 594 -0.41 -0.84 12.58
N ARG A 595 0.20 -1.70 11.76
CA ARG A 595 1.41 -2.44 12.10
C ARG A 595 2.61 -1.51 12.02
N PHE A 596 2.74 -0.60 12.99
CA PHE A 596 3.76 0.45 12.95
C PHE A 596 5.21 -0.07 12.91
N TYR A 597 5.46 -1.29 13.40
CA TYR A 597 6.72 -2.01 13.26
C TYR A 597 7.04 -2.48 11.82
N LYS A 598 6.06 -2.42 10.91
CA LYS A 598 6.20 -2.74 9.47
C LYS A 598 6.09 -1.52 8.55
N LEU A 599 5.86 -0.32 9.09
CA LEU A 599 5.74 0.89 8.26
C LEU A 599 7.06 1.30 7.60
N ARG A 600 8.18 0.87 8.18
CA ARG A 600 9.53 1.07 7.64
C ARG A 600 10.46 -0.02 8.15
N TRP A 601 11.67 -0.08 7.60
CA TRP A 601 12.69 -0.99 8.09
C TRP A 601 13.25 -0.53 9.44
N HIS A 602 13.40 -1.50 10.34
CA HIS A 602 14.01 -1.34 11.66
C HIS A 602 15.20 -2.30 11.79
N GLU A 603 16.23 -1.91 12.54
CA GLU A 603 17.27 -2.86 12.95
C GLU A 603 16.62 -3.94 13.83
N GLU A 604 17.14 -5.17 13.85
CA GLU A 604 16.52 -6.31 14.59
C GLU A 604 16.08 -5.94 16.01
N ARG A 605 16.95 -5.27 16.79
CA ARG A 605 16.60 -4.83 18.15
C ARG A 605 15.42 -3.85 18.17
N GLU A 606 15.39 -2.92 17.23
CA GLU A 606 14.32 -1.92 17.10
C GLU A 606 13.03 -2.53 16.53
N TYR A 607 13.14 -3.51 15.63
CA TYR A 607 12.03 -4.27 15.10
C TYR A 607 11.34 -5.05 16.22
N GLN A 608 12.11 -5.82 16.99
CA GLN A 608 11.58 -6.58 18.14
C GLN A 608 10.97 -5.64 19.19
N ARG A 609 11.58 -4.47 19.42
CA ARG A 609 11.03 -3.45 20.31
C ARG A 609 9.67 -2.94 19.83
N LEU A 610 9.55 -2.59 18.55
CA LEU A 610 8.30 -2.08 17.99
C LEU A 610 7.24 -3.16 17.82
N LEU A 611 7.65 -4.40 17.52
CA LEU A 611 6.77 -5.56 17.52
C LEU A 611 6.19 -5.77 18.93
N ALA A 612 7.01 -5.77 19.98
CA ALA A 612 6.54 -5.89 21.36
C ALA A 612 5.58 -4.76 21.76
N ARG A 613 5.86 -3.52 21.33
CA ARG A 613 4.93 -2.39 21.55
C ARG A 613 3.63 -2.56 20.77
N TYR A 614 3.69 -3.09 19.56
CA TYR A 614 2.51 -3.36 18.74
C TYR A 614 1.65 -4.44 19.38
N GLU A 615 2.23 -5.57 19.77
CA GLU A 615 1.54 -6.66 20.46
C GLU A 615 0.91 -6.18 21.77
N PHE A 616 1.65 -5.41 22.57
CA PHE A 616 1.13 -4.78 23.78
C PHE A 616 -0.10 -3.90 23.48
N HIS A 617 -0.01 -3.07 22.45
CA HIS A 617 -1.10 -2.19 22.05
C HIS A 617 -2.33 -2.98 21.58
N ILE A 618 -2.14 -4.04 20.77
CA ILE A 618 -3.23 -4.92 20.33
C ILE A 618 -3.95 -5.50 21.53
N HIS A 619 -3.22 -6.15 22.43
CA HIS A 619 -3.82 -6.78 23.59
C HIS A 619 -4.51 -5.76 24.52
N LEU A 620 -3.96 -4.54 24.66
CA LEU A 620 -4.60 -3.50 25.46
C LEU A 620 -5.94 -3.04 24.86
N VAL A 621 -6.02 -2.89 23.54
CA VAL A 621 -7.28 -2.58 22.84
C VAL A 621 -8.30 -3.70 23.03
N GLU A 622 -7.87 -4.97 22.88
CA GLU A 622 -8.72 -6.15 23.08
C GLU A 622 -9.24 -6.25 24.53
N ASP A 623 -8.36 -6.05 25.52
CA ASP A 623 -8.72 -6.09 26.94
C ASP A 623 -9.68 -4.95 27.32
N LEU A 624 -9.51 -3.75 26.75
CA LEU A 624 -10.44 -2.63 26.93
C LEU A 624 -11.79 -2.91 26.28
N ALA A 625 -11.85 -3.61 25.14
CA ALA A 625 -13.11 -4.04 24.53
C ALA A 625 -13.82 -5.12 25.37
N LEU A 626 -13.08 -6.04 25.99
CA LEU A 626 -13.64 -6.97 26.99
C LEU A 626 -14.17 -6.21 28.20
N GLU A 627 -13.40 -5.26 28.74
CA GLU A 627 -13.80 -4.42 29.87
C GLU A 627 -15.05 -3.58 29.57
N LEU A 628 -15.15 -3.05 28.36
CA LEU A 628 -16.32 -2.31 27.90
C LEU A 628 -17.57 -3.21 27.86
N THR A 629 -17.39 -4.47 27.43
CA THR A 629 -18.44 -5.49 27.46
C THR A 629 -18.83 -5.85 28.90
N ARG A 630 -17.88 -5.96 29.84
CA ARG A 630 -18.17 -6.13 31.29
C ARG A 630 -19.01 -4.98 31.82
N ALA A 631 -18.63 -3.75 31.52
CA ALA A 631 -19.33 -2.55 31.95
C ALA A 631 -20.77 -2.50 31.41
N ALA A 632 -20.98 -2.88 30.14
CA ALA A 632 -22.31 -2.98 29.55
C ALA A 632 -23.18 -4.05 30.23
N ASN A 633 -22.62 -5.24 30.49
CA ASN A 633 -23.30 -6.29 31.26
C ASN A 633 -23.62 -5.84 32.68
N TYR A 634 -22.73 -5.07 33.33
CA TYR A 634 -22.96 -4.55 34.66
C TYR A 634 -24.12 -3.55 34.72
N ILE A 635 -24.26 -2.68 33.71
CA ILE A 635 -25.43 -1.82 33.58
C ILE A 635 -26.70 -2.67 33.43
N CYS A 636 -26.68 -3.69 32.57
CA CYS A 636 -27.82 -4.60 32.40
C CYS A 636 -28.22 -5.26 33.73
N ASP A 637 -27.25 -5.64 34.56
CA ASP A 637 -27.50 -6.19 35.89
C ASP A 637 -28.15 -5.16 36.83
N LYS A 638 -27.64 -3.92 36.86
CA LYS A 638 -28.22 -2.84 37.68
C LYS A 638 -29.63 -2.45 37.23
N ILE A 639 -29.91 -2.49 35.93
CA ILE A 639 -31.27 -2.31 35.41
C ILE A 639 -32.19 -3.42 35.93
N ARG A 640 -31.73 -4.69 35.87
CA ARG A 640 -32.47 -5.83 36.43
C ARG A 640 -32.68 -5.75 37.93
N GLU A 641 -31.75 -5.15 38.68
CA GLU A 641 -31.89 -4.99 40.13
C GLU A 641 -32.88 -3.86 40.52
N ARG A 642 -32.92 -2.76 39.74
CA ARG A 642 -33.55 -1.49 40.19
C ARG A 642 -34.80 -1.08 39.42
N ILE A 643 -34.89 -1.42 38.13
CA ILE A 643 -35.90 -0.88 37.20
C ILE A 643 -36.81 -1.98 36.66
N ASP A 644 -36.24 -2.95 35.95
CA ASP A 644 -36.99 -4.02 35.29
C ASP A 644 -36.27 -5.37 35.43
N HIS A 645 -36.77 -6.22 36.32
CA HIS A 645 -36.24 -7.56 36.57
C HIS A 645 -36.21 -8.47 35.34
N SER A 646 -36.99 -8.15 34.30
CA SER A 646 -37.06 -8.93 33.05
C SER A 646 -36.14 -8.41 31.94
N TYR A 647 -35.44 -7.30 32.16
CA TYR A 647 -34.60 -6.66 31.14
C TYR A 647 -33.60 -7.64 30.53
N ARG A 648 -33.68 -7.82 29.21
CA ARG A 648 -32.83 -8.72 28.39
C ARG A 648 -32.79 -10.19 28.84
N LEU A 649 -33.77 -10.70 29.58
CA LEU A 649 -33.81 -12.12 29.97
C LEU A 649 -33.89 -13.07 28.76
N LYS A 650 -34.45 -12.61 27.62
CA LYS A 650 -34.58 -13.41 26.40
C LYS A 650 -33.30 -13.39 25.55
N GLU A 651 -32.67 -12.23 25.44
CA GLU A 651 -31.47 -11.98 24.66
C GLU A 651 -30.22 -12.52 25.36
N GLY A 652 -30.19 -12.47 26.69
CA GLY A 652 -29.05 -12.90 27.50
C GLY A 652 -27.98 -11.81 27.69
N ALA A 653 -26.85 -12.23 28.26
CA ALA A 653 -25.69 -11.35 28.45
C ALA A 653 -25.04 -11.01 27.10
N LEU A 654 -24.41 -9.84 27.04
CA LEU A 654 -23.61 -9.43 25.89
C LEU A 654 -22.35 -10.29 25.84
N VAL A 655 -22.03 -10.74 24.63
CA VAL A 655 -20.89 -11.61 24.34
C VAL A 655 -20.06 -11.03 23.19
N VAL A 656 -18.81 -11.47 23.10
CA VAL A 656 -17.93 -11.19 21.96
C VAL A 656 -17.28 -12.47 21.48
N SER A 657 -17.00 -12.55 20.19
CA SER A 657 -16.40 -13.70 19.54
C SER A 657 -14.98 -13.36 19.08
N SER A 658 -14.01 -14.25 19.33
CA SER A 658 -12.62 -14.09 18.89
C SER A 658 -12.16 -15.25 18.00
N GLY A 659 -11.20 -14.97 17.11
CA GLY A 659 -10.59 -15.96 16.22
C GLY A 659 -10.55 -15.51 14.74
N PRO A 660 -10.28 -16.43 13.81
CA PRO A 660 -9.93 -17.84 14.05
C PRO A 660 -8.56 -17.97 14.74
N TYR A 661 -8.46 -18.89 15.71
CA TYR A 661 -7.20 -19.28 16.32
C TYR A 661 -6.39 -20.21 15.40
N SER A 662 -5.16 -20.58 15.78
CA SER A 662 -4.30 -21.48 14.99
C SER A 662 -4.92 -22.86 14.69
N ASP A 663 -5.92 -23.26 15.46
CA ASP A 663 -6.72 -24.48 15.28
C ASP A 663 -8.01 -24.24 14.46
N PHE A 664 -8.15 -23.05 13.86
CA PHE A 664 -9.34 -22.55 13.15
C PHE A 664 -10.61 -22.42 14.00
N SER A 665 -10.51 -22.58 15.34
CA SER A 665 -11.64 -22.39 16.24
C SER A 665 -12.00 -20.91 16.40
N HIS A 666 -13.27 -20.65 16.67
CA HIS A 666 -13.75 -19.37 17.20
C HIS A 666 -14.20 -19.59 18.64
N ARG A 667 -13.90 -18.64 19.52
CA ARG A 667 -14.28 -18.72 20.94
C ARG A 667 -15.22 -17.59 21.27
N ILE A 668 -16.27 -17.91 22.02
CA ILE A 668 -17.26 -16.93 22.51
C ILE A 668 -16.90 -16.60 23.95
N HIS A 669 -16.73 -15.32 24.23
CA HIS A 669 -16.44 -14.77 25.54
C HIS A 669 -17.69 -14.11 26.09
N ARG A 670 -17.95 -14.33 27.38
CA ARG A 670 -19.01 -13.65 28.14
C ARG A 670 -18.38 -12.86 29.30
N PRO A 671 -17.80 -11.69 29.04
CA PRO A 671 -17.10 -10.92 30.07
C PRO A 671 -18.09 -10.37 31.09
N GLU A 672 -17.88 -10.68 32.37
CA GLU A 672 -18.69 -10.15 33.47
C GLU A 672 -17.81 -9.78 34.68
N TYR A 673 -18.17 -8.72 35.42
CA TYR A 673 -17.53 -8.45 36.71
C TYR A 673 -17.87 -9.54 37.71
N ARG A 674 -16.83 -10.14 38.30
CA ARG A 674 -16.94 -11.07 39.43
C ARG A 674 -17.48 -10.35 40.66
N VAL A 675 -18.00 -11.11 41.62
CA VAL A 675 -18.60 -10.58 42.85
C VAL A 675 -17.66 -9.60 43.59
N THR A 676 -16.37 -9.91 43.64
CA THR A 676 -15.35 -9.06 44.29
C THR A 676 -15.03 -7.78 43.52
N GLU A 677 -15.36 -7.73 42.24
CA GLU A 677 -15.05 -6.61 41.34
C GLU A 677 -16.23 -5.64 41.20
N ARG A 678 -17.44 -6.06 41.58
CA ARG A 678 -18.69 -5.27 41.54
C ARG A 678 -18.72 -4.21 42.64
N THR A 679 -17.80 -3.24 42.53
CA THR A 679 -17.79 -2.03 43.35
C THR A 679 -18.71 -0.96 42.74
N ILE A 680 -18.76 0.23 43.34
CA ILE A 680 -19.50 1.36 42.76
C ILE A 680 -18.93 1.79 41.41
N HIS A 681 -17.64 1.55 41.18
CA HIS A 681 -16.92 1.92 39.97
C HIS A 681 -15.81 0.87 39.68
N PRO A 682 -16.16 -0.25 39.03
CA PRO A 682 -15.26 -1.40 38.83
C PRO A 682 -14.00 -1.13 38.00
N TYR A 683 -14.05 -0.19 37.05
CA TYR A 683 -12.94 0.18 36.19
C TYR A 683 -12.07 1.26 36.86
N PRO A 684 -10.80 1.01 37.17
CA PRO A 684 -10.02 1.92 37.99
C PRO A 684 -9.37 3.09 37.22
N GLY A 685 -9.72 3.27 35.93
CA GLY A 685 -9.04 4.14 34.97
C GLY A 685 -7.84 3.47 34.28
N LEU A 686 -7.45 3.96 33.10
CA LEU A 686 -6.45 3.32 32.23
C LEU A 686 -5.16 2.95 32.95
N GLU A 687 -4.57 3.89 33.70
CA GLU A 687 -3.26 3.70 34.36
C GLU A 687 -3.25 2.48 35.29
N LYS A 688 -4.31 2.33 36.10
CA LYS A 688 -4.46 1.18 37.01
C LYS A 688 -4.95 -0.06 36.27
N PHE A 689 -5.71 0.10 35.19
CA PHE A 689 -6.21 -1.03 34.40
C PHE A 689 -5.08 -1.82 33.74
N LEU A 690 -3.98 -1.17 33.35
CA LEU A 690 -2.80 -1.83 32.78
C LEU A 690 -2.32 -3.03 33.61
N THR A 691 -2.39 -2.93 34.94
CA THR A 691 -1.95 -3.99 35.85
C THR A 691 -3.09 -4.88 36.34
N VAL A 692 -4.33 -4.39 36.41
CA VAL A 692 -5.46 -5.17 36.93
C VAL A 692 -6.07 -6.09 35.86
N ARG A 693 -5.88 -5.81 34.57
CA ARG A 693 -6.50 -6.58 33.48
C ARG A 693 -6.17 -8.08 33.50
N GLU A 694 -4.99 -8.48 33.96
CA GLU A 694 -4.57 -9.89 34.10
C GLU A 694 -5.36 -10.65 35.19
N THR A 695 -6.02 -9.92 36.09
CA THR A 695 -6.82 -10.53 37.17
C THR A 695 -8.29 -10.72 36.78
N ARG A 696 -8.69 -10.18 35.61
CA ARG A 696 -10.05 -10.34 35.07
C ARG A 696 -10.32 -11.80 34.69
N ASP A 697 -11.59 -12.11 34.48
CA ASP A 697 -12.05 -13.42 34.04
C ASP A 697 -11.51 -13.85 32.67
N GLU A 698 -11.39 -12.89 31.75
CA GLU A 698 -10.87 -13.05 30.39
C GLU A 698 -9.91 -11.90 30.07
N HIS A 699 -8.74 -12.21 29.52
CA HIS A 699 -7.79 -11.21 29.04
C HIS A 699 -6.87 -11.80 27.97
N PHE A 700 -6.27 -10.94 27.15
CA PHE A 700 -5.28 -11.30 26.13
C PHE A 700 -3.87 -10.86 26.53
N GLY A 701 -3.73 -9.69 27.17
CA GLY A 701 -2.44 -9.12 27.53
C GLY A 701 -2.14 -9.13 29.02
N GLU A 702 -0.91 -8.75 29.35
CA GLU A 702 -0.43 -8.59 30.73
C GLU A 702 0.50 -7.37 30.83
N GLY A 703 0.75 -6.90 32.06
CA GLY A 703 1.76 -5.89 32.37
C GLY A 703 1.55 -4.48 31.78
N THR A 704 2.60 -3.66 31.89
CA THR A 704 2.67 -2.27 31.40
C THR A 704 3.48 -2.17 30.11
N GLU A 705 3.38 -1.04 29.40
CA GLU A 705 4.08 -0.84 28.11
C GLU A 705 5.58 -1.14 28.27
N PRO A 706 6.21 -1.90 27.34
CA PRO A 706 7.63 -2.22 27.41
C PRO A 706 8.48 -0.95 27.54
N ARG A 707 9.26 -0.84 28.65
CA ARG A 707 10.11 0.33 28.92
C ARG A 707 11.21 0.47 27.86
N GLU A 708 11.57 1.73 27.56
CA GLU A 708 12.72 2.08 26.73
C GLU A 708 14.01 1.48 27.34
N GLY A 709 14.73 0.66 26.57
CA GLY A 709 15.97 0.01 26.99
C GLY A 709 17.06 0.11 25.95
#